data_AF-A0A1W6YMD7-F1
#
_entry.id   AF-A0A1W6YMD7-F1
#
_cell.length_a   1.000
_cell.length_b   1.000
_cell.length_c   1.000
_cell.angle_alpha   90.00
_cell.angle_beta   90.00
_cell.angle_gamma   90.00
#
_symmetry.space_group_name_H-M   'P 1'
#
loop_
_entity.id
_entity.type
_entity.pdbx_description
1 polymer ?
#
loop_
_entity_poly.entity_id
_entity_poly.type
_entity_poly.pdbx_seq_one_letter_code
_entity_poly.pdbx_strand_id
1 'polypeptide(L)'
;MNDRATAPPIVDLSPLLTPASIAIIGASTDPNKIGAKPLKFLRKYGYRGAIHPVNPRGGVVDGLTCHTSVAEIDGPVDCAIVVTTAAHVLPALRDCASKGVRAAVVISAGFAETGAQGMAAQAEMREIAAAGLRILGPNNQGTVNLGTATVVGFNPLLEALDGFRSGTIGLVSQSSGVGFGLMGLGLERGMGFAHLLTTGNEADLTFADCGLALLEREEVRVIAGAIEGIRDPATLRRLARRSHELRKPVVILKGATSKAGMRAAASHTGALAGHGAVFSAFCRQEGLIEADSVDALLDYAQAFASPRSRKIGTRTVAITGTGGTAVLMADALEREQFDLPSPGAAALEKLRATLPDIASLANPIDMTTANLGNRALFTDTAHIVGAEGSYDTLIAVVGPAVAQSGVDYARQIVASANYLPSTVVTWTAPDGPGQDLLRESGILVIPSPQRLAAAMSALRRFNEYGAHRSAAAAALPDASTERRRKARDFLSQVATRQLAEHQARTLCAIWDLPFPRQTLAHDIDTAEAAAREIGFPVALKLQSAQIGHKTEIGGVVLNLKDADSVRAAAERLLNTAGLADDVKVDGVLVQELVSGAGEVIVGGVKDPELGMAIMAGPGGTLAEVMQDVSFRLAPFDAREAECLCNETRLAALVHGVRGRPAWDSPALYRTIERIALMASELEDLVDEIDFNPLIVRRDGEGVVIVDALVVKI
;
A
#
# COMPACT_ATOMS: atom_id res chain seq x y z
N MET A 1 4.50 -25.84 18.07
CA MET A 1 4.83 -25.27 19.39
C MET A 1 4.41 -23.80 19.35
N ASN A 2 3.41 -23.42 20.13
CA ASN A 2 2.87 -22.06 20.19
C ASN A 2 3.85 -21.14 20.91
N ASP A 3 4.84 -20.64 20.18
CA ASP A 3 5.62 -19.49 20.62
C ASP A 3 4.87 -18.25 20.13
N ARG A 4 3.89 -17.79 20.92
CA ARG A 4 3.40 -16.41 20.80
C ARG A 4 4.54 -15.53 21.30
N ALA A 5 5.59 -15.37 20.49
CA ALA A 5 6.62 -14.38 20.71
C ALA A 5 5.90 -13.05 20.96
N THR A 6 6.06 -12.50 22.16
CA THR A 6 5.51 -11.19 22.51
C THR A 6 6.01 -10.21 21.46
N ALA A 7 5.09 -9.55 20.74
CA ALA A 7 5.46 -8.59 19.71
C ALA A 7 6.46 -7.57 20.30
N PRO A 8 7.49 -7.17 19.53
CA PRO A 8 8.48 -6.23 20.04
C PRO A 8 7.81 -4.96 20.54
N PRO A 9 8.34 -4.31 21.60
CA PRO A 9 7.75 -3.09 22.15
C PRO A 9 7.69 -1.98 21.09
N ILE A 10 6.69 -1.09 21.22
CA ILE A 10 6.64 0.13 20.40
C ILE A 10 7.78 1.05 20.82
N VAL A 11 8.46 1.65 19.85
CA VAL A 11 9.58 2.55 20.11
C VAL A 11 9.08 3.85 20.75
N ASP A 12 9.73 4.28 21.84
CA ASP A 12 9.46 5.60 22.42
C ASP A 12 10.13 6.70 21.59
N LEU A 13 9.31 7.51 20.91
CA LEU A 13 9.77 8.68 20.13
C LEU A 13 9.68 10.00 20.91
N SER A 14 9.36 9.98 22.20
CA SER A 14 9.34 11.19 23.03
C SER A 14 10.65 12.00 22.97
N PRO A 15 11.86 11.38 22.91
CA PRO A 15 13.09 12.13 22.70
C PRO A 15 13.13 12.92 21.37
N LEU A 16 12.43 12.48 20.33
CA LEU A 16 12.41 13.13 19.02
C LEU A 16 11.25 14.13 18.85
N LEU A 17 10.18 14.00 19.65
CA LEU A 17 8.93 14.76 19.49
C LEU A 17 8.72 15.81 20.57
N THR A 18 9.17 15.52 21.79
CA THR A 18 9.04 16.40 22.97
C THR A 18 10.31 16.33 23.83
N PRO A 19 11.51 16.57 23.26
CA PRO A 19 12.73 16.62 24.06
C PRO A 19 12.66 17.77 25.07
N ALA A 20 13.25 17.55 26.26
CA ALA A 20 13.52 18.60 27.23
C ALA A 20 14.91 19.23 27.02
N SER A 21 15.84 18.51 26.38
CA SER A 21 17.19 18.98 26.06
C SER A 21 17.66 18.50 24.69
N ILE A 22 18.19 19.42 23.88
CA ILE A 22 18.68 19.16 22.52
C ILE A 22 20.15 19.58 22.39
N ALA A 23 21.02 18.68 21.93
CA ALA A 23 22.36 19.00 21.49
C ALA A 23 22.40 19.21 19.96
N ILE A 24 23.11 20.23 19.48
CA ILE A 24 23.28 20.51 18.04
C ILE A 24 24.76 20.31 17.67
N ILE A 25 25.09 19.15 17.12
CA ILE A 25 26.45 18.75 16.78
C ILE A 25 26.78 19.21 15.37
N GLY A 26 27.76 20.10 15.24
CA GLY A 26 28.01 20.85 14.01
C GLY A 26 27.36 22.23 14.00
N ALA A 27 26.98 22.76 15.18
CA ALA A 27 26.47 24.12 15.32
C ALA A 27 27.42 25.15 14.71
N SER A 28 26.86 26.22 14.14
CA SER A 28 27.62 27.26 13.42
C SER A 28 27.05 28.65 13.71
N THR A 29 27.95 29.64 13.81
CA THR A 29 27.59 31.07 13.86
C THR A 29 27.31 31.65 12.47
N ASP A 30 27.75 30.99 11.40
CA ASP A 30 27.50 31.39 10.03
C ASP A 30 26.06 30.98 9.60
N PRO A 31 25.15 31.95 9.36
CA PRO A 31 23.74 31.70 9.07
C PRO A 31 23.49 31.01 7.72
N ASN A 32 24.50 30.97 6.84
CA ASN A 32 24.42 30.30 5.55
C ASN A 32 24.68 28.79 5.66
N LYS A 33 25.29 28.33 6.75
CA LYS A 33 25.56 26.90 6.97
C LYS A 33 24.32 26.19 7.51
N ILE A 34 24.12 24.95 7.08
CA ILE A 34 23.03 24.09 7.56
C ILE A 34 23.10 23.95 9.10
N GLY A 35 24.30 23.87 9.67
CA GLY A 35 24.51 23.78 11.12
C GLY A 35 23.95 24.95 11.95
N ALA A 36 23.66 26.11 11.35
CA ALA A 36 23.01 27.23 12.03
C ALA A 36 21.47 27.12 12.04
N LYS A 37 20.89 26.33 11.14
CA LYS A 37 19.43 26.29 10.91
C LYS A 37 18.64 25.67 12.07
N PRO A 38 19.06 24.56 12.71
CA PRO A 38 18.33 24.00 13.84
C PRO A 38 18.16 25.00 15.01
N LEU A 39 19.24 25.69 15.38
CA LEU A 39 19.20 26.70 16.43
C LEU A 39 18.27 27.86 16.07
N LYS A 40 18.37 28.37 14.83
CA LYS A 40 17.47 29.41 14.30
C LYS A 40 16.00 29.02 14.46
N PHE A 41 15.62 27.78 14.11
CA PHE A 41 14.23 27.36 14.16
C PHE A 41 13.73 27.07 15.58
N LEU A 42 14.55 26.45 16.43
CA LEU A 42 14.24 26.30 17.86
C LEU A 42 13.95 27.66 18.51
N ARG A 43 14.74 28.69 18.20
CA ARG A 43 14.52 30.07 18.66
C ARG A 43 13.26 30.69 18.06
N LYS A 44 13.11 30.63 16.73
CA LYS A 44 11.97 31.23 16.00
C LYS A 44 10.63 30.75 16.56
N TYR A 45 10.52 29.46 16.86
CA TYR A 45 9.28 28.84 17.34
C TYR A 45 9.20 28.73 18.87
N GLY A 46 10.14 29.33 19.60
CA GLY A 46 10.04 29.48 21.05
C GLY A 46 10.21 28.19 21.85
N TYR A 47 11.09 27.28 21.41
CA TYR A 47 11.42 26.06 22.16
C TYR A 47 11.87 26.41 23.59
N ARG A 48 11.28 25.71 24.56
CA ARG A 48 11.43 26.02 26.00
C ARG A 48 12.44 25.13 26.73
N GLY A 49 12.91 24.06 26.09
CA GLY A 49 13.90 23.16 26.66
C GLY A 49 15.33 23.72 26.55
N ALA A 50 16.29 22.96 27.07
CA ALA A 50 17.71 23.29 26.99
C ALA A 50 18.23 23.08 25.56
N ILE A 51 19.08 24.00 25.09
CA ILE A 51 19.73 23.94 23.78
C ILE A 51 21.23 24.00 23.99
N HIS A 52 21.95 22.99 23.49
CA HIS A 52 23.40 22.86 23.64
C HIS A 52 24.08 22.85 22.27
N PRO A 53 24.61 23.98 21.79
CA PRO A 53 25.48 24.00 20.62
C PRO A 53 26.76 23.21 20.88
N VAL A 54 27.15 22.34 19.93
CA VAL A 54 28.38 21.56 19.99
C VAL A 54 29.19 21.77 18.73
N ASN A 55 30.43 22.25 18.89
CA ASN A 55 31.39 22.47 17.82
C ASN A 55 32.81 22.30 18.39
N PRO A 56 33.73 21.57 17.73
CA PRO A 56 35.10 21.38 18.23
C PRO A 56 35.87 22.67 18.54
N ARG A 57 35.49 23.81 17.93
CA ARG A 57 36.09 25.12 18.22
C ARG A 57 35.63 25.75 19.54
N GLY A 58 34.55 25.26 20.13
CA GLY A 58 33.89 25.87 21.29
C GLY A 58 33.40 27.30 21.04
N GLY A 59 33.25 28.07 22.12
CA GLY A 59 32.92 29.50 22.07
C GLY A 59 31.45 29.81 22.38
N VAL A 60 30.87 30.77 21.67
CA VAL A 60 29.47 31.21 21.86
C VAL A 60 28.74 31.18 20.52
N VAL A 61 27.55 30.57 20.48
CA VAL A 61 26.67 30.52 19.31
C VAL A 61 25.31 31.05 19.72
N ASP A 62 24.86 32.15 19.11
CA ASP A 62 23.57 32.80 19.40
C ASP A 62 23.34 33.05 20.91
N GLY A 63 24.38 33.53 21.59
CA GLY A 63 24.38 33.81 23.04
C GLY A 63 24.46 32.58 23.95
N LEU A 64 24.56 31.37 23.41
CA LEU A 64 24.70 30.12 24.17
C LEU A 64 26.15 29.63 24.18
N THR A 65 26.58 29.06 25.31
CA THR A 65 27.87 28.36 25.40
C THR A 65 27.91 27.20 24.42
N CYS A 66 28.92 27.19 23.57
CA CYS A 66 29.18 26.10 22.63
C CYS A 66 30.20 25.14 23.23
N HIS A 67 29.77 23.91 23.50
CA HIS A 67 30.63 22.85 24.03
C HIS A 67 31.52 22.28 22.91
N THR A 68 32.68 21.73 23.26
CA THR A 68 33.58 21.11 22.27
C THR A 68 33.17 19.67 21.94
N SER A 69 32.50 19.01 22.88
CA SER A 69 31.92 17.67 22.71
C SER A 69 30.60 17.53 23.47
N VAL A 70 29.81 16.51 23.12
CA VAL A 70 28.55 16.18 23.82
C VAL A 70 28.80 15.72 25.26
N ALA A 71 29.99 15.17 25.54
CA ALA A 71 30.36 14.71 26.87
C ALA A 71 30.49 15.85 27.90
N GLU A 72 30.83 17.07 27.45
CA GLU A 72 30.97 18.27 28.30
C GLU A 72 29.63 18.90 28.71
N ILE A 73 28.52 18.41 28.18
CA ILE A 73 27.19 18.95 28.53
C ILE A 73 26.81 18.47 29.92
N ASP A 74 26.57 19.42 30.83
CA ASP A 74 26.04 19.11 32.15
C ASP A 74 24.60 18.62 32.08
N GLY A 75 24.32 17.49 32.74
CA GLY A 75 22.99 16.89 32.77
C GLY A 75 22.65 15.99 31.58
N PRO A 76 21.36 15.57 31.47
CA PRO A 76 20.90 14.68 30.42
C PRO A 76 20.63 15.42 29.10
N VAL A 77 20.86 14.72 27.99
CA VAL A 77 20.51 15.17 26.63
C VAL A 77 19.52 14.17 26.05
N ASP A 78 18.32 14.64 25.71
CA ASP A 78 17.29 13.75 25.15
C ASP A 78 17.56 13.44 23.68
N CYS A 79 17.86 14.50 22.91
CA CYS A 79 18.06 14.40 21.48
C CYS A 79 19.36 15.07 21.03
N ALA A 80 20.08 14.43 20.12
CA ALA A 80 21.14 15.06 19.35
C ALA A 80 20.71 15.33 17.91
N ILE A 81 20.97 16.53 17.39
CA ILE A 81 20.88 16.86 15.97
C ILE A 81 22.30 16.83 15.40
N VAL A 82 22.58 15.85 14.54
CA VAL A 82 23.91 15.65 13.93
C VAL A 82 23.92 16.27 12.55
N VAL A 83 24.67 17.37 12.40
CA VAL A 83 24.81 18.15 11.16
C VAL A 83 26.29 18.42 10.87
N THR A 84 27.01 17.33 10.57
CA THR A 84 28.45 17.34 10.28
C THR A 84 28.74 16.71 8.90
N THR A 85 30.00 16.66 8.48
CA THR A 85 30.37 15.82 7.32
C THR A 85 30.24 14.34 7.67
N ALA A 86 29.99 13.48 6.68
CA ALA A 86 29.76 12.04 6.87
C ALA A 86 30.84 11.36 7.74
N ALA A 87 32.12 11.74 7.55
CA ALA A 87 33.25 11.20 8.30
C ALA A 87 33.17 11.44 9.83
N HIS A 88 32.45 12.48 10.28
CA HIS A 88 32.33 12.82 11.69
C HIS A 88 31.03 12.30 12.33
N VAL A 89 30.10 11.74 11.54
CA VAL A 89 28.79 11.30 12.05
C VAL A 89 28.95 10.10 12.99
N LEU A 90 29.65 9.05 12.57
CA LEU A 90 29.83 7.85 13.39
C LEU A 90 30.55 8.13 14.72
N PRO A 91 31.67 8.89 14.75
CA PRO A 91 32.26 9.36 16.01
C PRO A 91 31.26 10.11 16.90
N ALA A 92 30.50 11.07 16.35
CA ALA A 92 29.51 11.83 17.10
C ALA A 92 28.39 10.93 17.68
N LEU A 93 27.94 9.92 16.93
CA LEU A 93 26.94 8.96 17.40
C LEU A 93 27.48 8.09 18.54
N ARG A 94 28.75 7.67 18.49
CA ARG A 94 29.39 6.93 19.60
C ARG A 94 29.54 7.79 20.85
N ASP A 95 29.87 9.07 20.69
CA ASP A 95 29.91 10.02 21.81
C ASP A 95 28.51 10.22 22.43
N CYS A 96 27.47 10.33 21.58
CA CYS A 96 26.08 10.41 22.03
C CYS A 96 25.66 9.16 22.81
N ALA A 97 25.96 7.96 22.28
CA ALA A 97 25.66 6.69 22.94
C ALA A 97 26.38 6.60 24.30
N SER A 98 27.66 6.98 24.35
CA SER A 98 28.46 6.97 25.59
C SER A 98 27.94 7.95 26.65
N LYS A 99 27.41 9.11 26.22
CA LYS A 99 26.76 10.10 27.10
C LYS A 99 25.37 9.65 27.59
N GLY A 100 24.78 8.64 26.96
CA GLY A 100 23.40 8.20 27.24
C GLY A 100 22.34 9.08 26.59
N VAL A 101 22.66 9.70 25.44
CA VAL A 101 21.66 10.37 24.61
C VAL A 101 20.63 9.33 24.15
N ARG A 102 19.33 9.67 24.22
CA ARG A 102 18.26 8.70 23.94
C ARG A 102 17.96 8.55 22.45
N ALA A 103 18.05 9.65 21.70
CA ALA A 103 17.86 9.61 20.24
C ALA A 103 18.74 10.62 19.49
N ALA A 104 19.01 10.35 18.22
CA ALA A 104 19.73 11.24 17.32
C ALA A 104 18.99 11.41 15.98
N VAL A 105 18.89 12.65 15.51
CA VAL A 105 18.48 13.00 14.15
C VAL A 105 19.73 13.26 13.32
N VAL A 106 19.99 12.43 12.32
CA VAL A 106 21.17 12.55 11.46
C VAL A 106 20.79 13.20 10.14
N ILE A 107 21.08 14.49 10.05
CA ILE A 107 20.80 15.31 8.86
C ILE A 107 21.76 14.95 7.71
N SER A 108 23.00 14.61 8.05
CA SER A 108 24.08 14.42 7.09
C SER A 108 23.77 13.33 6.05
N ALA A 109 24.03 13.65 4.78
CA ALA A 109 24.10 12.69 3.68
C ALA A 109 25.54 12.13 3.53
N GLY A 110 25.75 11.25 2.54
CA GLY A 110 27.00 10.55 2.26
C GLY A 110 27.02 9.08 2.67
N PHE A 111 25.85 8.42 2.74
CA PHE A 111 25.71 7.07 3.26
C PHE A 111 25.25 6.08 2.17
N ALA A 112 24.29 5.18 2.42
CA ALA A 112 23.94 4.10 1.48
C ALA A 112 23.63 4.57 0.05
N GLU A 113 23.16 5.81 -0.11
CA GLU A 113 22.94 6.46 -1.40
C GLU A 113 24.22 6.71 -2.22
N THR A 114 25.39 6.57 -1.60
CA THR A 114 26.71 6.73 -2.25
C THR A 114 27.41 5.40 -2.58
N GLY A 115 26.78 4.26 -2.25
CA GLY A 115 27.28 2.91 -2.55
C GLY A 115 27.86 2.16 -1.35
N ALA A 116 28.73 1.18 -1.62
CA ALA A 116 29.13 0.15 -0.65
C ALA A 116 29.76 0.68 0.65
N GLN A 117 30.60 1.72 0.58
CA GLN A 117 31.19 2.33 1.78
C GLN A 117 30.12 2.96 2.68
N GLY A 118 29.15 3.65 2.07
CA GLY A 118 28.04 4.24 2.80
C GLY A 118 27.07 3.20 3.37
N MET A 119 26.87 2.07 2.67
CA MET A 119 26.12 0.92 3.21
C MET A 119 26.81 0.33 4.45
N ALA A 120 28.14 0.20 4.44
CA ALA A 120 28.90 -0.26 5.60
C ALA A 120 28.81 0.72 6.78
N ALA A 121 28.89 2.03 6.51
CA ALA A 121 28.69 3.05 7.54
C ALA A 121 27.28 3.01 8.17
N GLN A 122 26.24 2.73 7.38
CA GLN A 122 24.90 2.51 7.92
C GLN A 122 24.75 1.20 8.70
N ALA A 123 25.52 0.16 8.36
CA ALA A 123 25.56 -1.05 9.17
C ALA A 123 26.13 -0.74 10.57
N GLU A 124 27.18 0.07 10.65
CA GLU A 124 27.70 0.52 11.93
C GLU A 124 26.72 1.43 12.70
N MET A 125 25.94 2.27 12.01
CA MET A 125 24.84 3.00 12.67
C MET A 125 23.82 2.07 13.32
N ARG A 126 23.49 0.94 12.67
CA ARG A 126 22.58 -0.07 13.24
C ARG A 126 23.14 -0.69 14.52
N GLU A 127 24.44 -0.96 14.56
CA GLU A 127 25.10 -1.49 15.75
C GLU A 127 25.05 -0.48 16.91
N ILE A 128 25.31 0.80 16.63
CA ILE A 128 25.16 1.87 17.62
C ILE A 128 23.71 1.98 18.09
N ALA A 129 22.75 1.83 17.18
CA ALA A 129 21.34 1.89 17.52
C ALA A 129 20.89 0.73 18.41
N ALA A 130 21.36 -0.48 18.12
CA ALA A 130 21.13 -1.66 18.94
C ALA A 130 21.73 -1.53 20.36
N ALA A 131 22.75 -0.69 20.53
CA ALA A 131 23.35 -0.40 21.84
C ALA A 131 22.56 0.61 22.70
N GLY A 132 21.47 1.19 22.17
CA GLY A 132 20.51 1.98 22.96
C GLY A 132 20.26 3.41 22.50
N LEU A 133 20.97 3.91 21.48
CA LEU A 133 20.73 5.23 20.87
C LEU A 133 19.81 5.11 19.65
N ARG A 134 18.56 5.56 19.71
CA ARG A 134 17.71 5.51 18.50
C ARG A 134 18.14 6.53 17.45
N ILE A 135 18.14 6.15 16.17
CA ILE A 135 18.62 7.00 15.07
C ILE A 135 17.49 7.22 14.05
N LEU A 136 17.13 8.49 13.84
CA LEU A 136 16.29 8.93 12.74
C LEU A 136 17.17 9.47 11.60
N GLY A 137 17.11 8.85 10.43
CA GLY A 137 17.98 9.15 9.28
C GLY A 137 18.91 7.98 8.94
N PRO A 138 20.11 8.22 8.36
CA PRO A 138 20.67 9.52 8.00
C PRO A 138 19.95 10.17 6.81
N ASN A 139 20.51 11.27 6.28
CA ASN A 139 20.01 11.97 5.11
C ASN A 139 18.54 12.41 5.26
N ASN A 140 18.23 13.11 6.34
CA ASN A 140 16.89 13.64 6.59
C ASN A 140 16.92 15.12 7.03
N GLN A 141 15.73 15.65 7.31
CA GLN A 141 15.54 17.02 7.79
C GLN A 141 14.85 17.08 9.15
N GLY A 142 14.65 15.93 9.78
CA GLY A 142 14.22 15.79 11.17
C GLY A 142 12.72 15.74 11.37
N THR A 143 12.28 16.28 12.50
CA THR A 143 10.89 16.22 12.99
C THR A 143 10.34 17.60 13.33
N VAL A 144 9.01 17.70 13.32
CA VAL A 144 8.26 18.85 13.82
C VAL A 144 7.08 18.33 14.65
N ASN A 145 7.00 18.74 15.91
CA ASN A 145 5.79 18.64 16.72
C ASN A 145 5.03 19.97 16.58
N LEU A 146 3.91 19.94 15.85
CA LEU A 146 3.15 21.14 15.53
C LEU A 146 2.30 21.63 16.71
N GLY A 147 1.98 20.76 17.67
CA GLY A 147 1.25 21.12 18.89
C GLY A 147 2.09 21.96 19.85
N THR A 148 3.39 21.68 19.95
CA THR A 148 4.34 22.43 20.80
C THR A 148 5.27 23.36 20.02
N ALA A 149 5.12 23.43 18.70
CA ALA A 149 6.02 24.12 17.78
C ALA A 149 7.51 23.72 17.94
N THR A 150 7.77 22.47 18.37
CA THR A 150 9.15 21.98 18.58
C THR A 150 9.70 21.43 17.28
N VAL A 151 10.78 22.03 16.78
CA VAL A 151 11.47 21.63 15.55
C VAL A 151 12.80 20.97 15.91
N VAL A 152 12.94 19.68 15.61
CA VAL A 152 14.20 18.94 15.78
C VAL A 152 14.77 18.65 14.39
N GLY A 153 15.41 19.64 13.78
CA GLY A 153 15.93 19.55 12.42
C GLY A 153 15.93 20.89 11.69
N PHE A 154 15.74 20.86 10.37
CA PHE A 154 15.66 22.08 9.55
C PHE A 154 14.95 21.82 8.22
N ASN A 155 14.22 22.81 7.69
CA ASN A 155 13.77 22.81 6.30
C ASN A 155 13.48 24.26 5.85
N PRO A 156 13.76 24.65 4.59
CA PRO A 156 13.48 26.00 4.10
C PRO A 156 12.03 26.49 4.26
N LEU A 157 11.04 25.59 4.17
CA LEU A 157 9.62 25.92 4.39
C LEU A 157 9.39 26.57 5.75
N LEU A 158 10.13 26.13 6.78
CA LEU A 158 10.04 26.69 8.13
C LEU A 158 10.48 28.15 8.21
N GLU A 159 11.18 28.70 7.22
CA GLU A 159 11.48 30.13 7.16
C GLU A 159 10.23 30.95 6.83
N ALA A 160 9.34 30.44 5.97
CA ALA A 160 8.15 31.13 5.48
C ALA A 160 6.93 31.03 6.41
N LEU A 161 6.92 30.07 7.35
CA LEU A 161 5.79 29.88 8.26
C LEU A 161 5.91 30.76 9.50
N ASP A 162 4.87 31.51 9.86
CA ASP A 162 4.82 32.31 11.09
C ASP A 162 4.37 31.49 12.32
N GLY A 163 3.78 30.32 12.09
CA GLY A 163 3.30 29.40 13.11
C GLY A 163 2.73 28.14 12.49
N PHE A 164 2.22 27.25 13.34
CA PHE A 164 1.67 25.96 12.92
C PHE A 164 0.17 25.88 13.21
N ARG A 165 -0.58 25.30 12.28
CA ARG A 165 -1.95 24.85 12.56
C ARG A 165 -1.86 23.44 13.15
N SER A 166 -2.06 23.35 14.46
CA SER A 166 -2.14 22.04 15.13
C SER A 166 -3.41 21.30 14.68
N GLY A 167 -3.30 19.98 14.54
CA GLY A 167 -4.42 19.11 14.19
C GLY A 167 -4.15 17.68 14.62
N THR A 168 -4.72 16.73 13.89
CA THR A 168 -4.75 15.31 14.30
C THR A 168 -4.10 14.36 13.31
N ILE A 169 -3.44 14.91 12.27
CA ILE A 169 -2.75 14.15 11.23
C ILE A 169 -1.29 13.96 11.64
N GLY A 170 -0.86 12.71 11.80
CA GLY A 170 0.56 12.37 11.89
C GLY A 170 1.13 12.17 10.50
N LEU A 171 2.11 12.98 10.11
CA LEU A 171 2.76 12.91 8.80
C LEU A 171 4.12 12.21 8.93
N VAL A 172 4.34 11.14 8.17
CA VAL A 172 5.62 10.43 8.13
C VAL A 172 6.08 10.32 6.69
N SER A 173 7.35 10.57 6.38
CA SER A 173 7.83 10.50 5.00
C SER A 173 9.28 10.06 4.94
N GLN A 174 9.60 9.13 4.03
CA GLN A 174 11.00 8.79 3.74
C GLN A 174 11.76 9.99 3.15
N SER A 175 11.16 10.63 2.14
CA SER A 175 11.72 11.85 1.57
C SER A 175 11.38 13.08 2.41
N SER A 176 12.40 13.82 2.81
CA SER A 176 12.22 15.07 3.55
C SER A 176 11.54 16.16 2.72
N GLY A 177 11.94 16.30 1.45
CA GLY A 177 11.32 17.26 0.53
C GLY A 177 9.84 16.98 0.32
N VAL A 178 9.47 15.70 0.14
CA VAL A 178 8.07 15.29 0.03
C VAL A 178 7.32 15.53 1.33
N GLY A 179 7.88 15.13 2.49
CA GLY A 179 7.22 15.30 3.79
C GLY A 179 6.90 16.76 4.13
N PHE A 180 7.89 17.64 4.02
CA PHE A 180 7.68 19.08 4.23
C PHE A 180 6.79 19.69 3.14
N GLY A 181 6.89 19.26 1.88
CA GLY A 181 6.01 19.70 0.80
C GLY A 181 4.54 19.34 1.04
N LEU A 182 4.26 18.12 1.49
CA LEU A 182 2.92 17.67 1.89
C LEU A 182 2.37 18.49 3.05
N MET A 183 3.20 18.78 4.06
CA MET A 183 2.81 19.66 5.16
C MET A 183 2.46 21.05 4.64
N GLY A 184 3.29 21.64 3.78
CA GLY A 184 3.05 22.97 3.18
C GLY A 184 1.75 23.04 2.40
N LEU A 185 1.55 22.11 1.45
CA LEU A 185 0.33 22.02 0.65
C LEU A 185 -0.92 21.74 1.50
N GLY A 186 -0.79 20.96 2.58
CA GLY A 186 -1.88 20.74 3.52
C GLY A 186 -2.23 21.99 4.34
N LEU A 187 -1.22 22.74 4.81
CA LEU A 187 -1.43 24.00 5.51
C LEU A 187 -2.13 25.03 4.62
N GLU A 188 -1.77 25.10 3.33
CA GLU A 188 -2.47 25.94 2.33
C GLU A 188 -3.94 25.56 2.15
N ARG A 189 -4.32 24.29 2.41
CA ARG A 189 -5.72 23.80 2.41
C ARG A 189 -6.42 23.97 3.77
N GLY A 190 -5.79 24.66 4.71
CA GLY A 190 -6.30 24.84 6.08
C GLY A 190 -6.28 23.56 6.93
N MET A 191 -5.50 22.54 6.54
CA MET A 191 -5.31 21.31 7.33
C MET A 191 -4.41 21.57 8.53
N GLY A 192 -4.68 20.86 9.64
CA GLY A 192 -3.81 20.85 10.81
C GLY A 192 -3.09 19.52 10.97
N PHE A 193 -1.81 19.56 11.30
CA PHE A 193 -1.00 18.36 11.57
C PHE A 193 -0.63 18.30 13.05
N ALA A 194 -0.47 17.10 13.58
CA ALA A 194 0.02 16.87 14.94
C ALA A 194 1.56 16.80 14.94
N HIS A 195 2.09 15.97 14.05
CA HIS A 195 3.52 15.64 13.96
C HIS A 195 3.94 15.51 12.50
N LEU A 196 5.19 15.87 12.19
CA LEU A 196 5.90 15.52 10.97
C LEU A 196 7.19 14.80 11.35
N LEU A 197 7.46 13.63 10.76
CA LEU A 197 8.74 12.94 10.87
C LEU A 197 9.26 12.60 9.46
N THR A 198 10.56 12.84 9.24
CA THR A 198 11.24 12.45 8.01
C THR A 198 12.29 11.38 8.31
N THR A 199 12.19 10.22 7.69
CA THR A 199 12.98 9.03 8.09
C THR A 199 14.27 8.88 7.27
N GLY A 200 14.35 9.50 6.09
CA GLY A 200 15.55 9.47 5.25
C GLY A 200 15.90 8.05 4.83
N ASN A 201 17.17 7.66 5.03
CA ASN A 201 17.68 6.36 4.61
C ASN A 201 17.18 5.18 5.48
N GLU A 202 16.57 5.45 6.64
CA GLU A 202 16.08 4.44 7.58
C GLU A 202 17.18 3.46 8.03
N ALA A 203 18.30 4.00 8.52
CA ALA A 203 19.35 3.14 9.08
C ALA A 203 18.87 2.40 10.33
N ASP A 204 18.03 3.03 11.16
CA ASP A 204 17.40 2.41 12.34
C ASP A 204 15.87 2.62 12.31
N LEU A 205 15.39 3.84 12.59
CA LEU A 205 13.96 4.11 12.63
C LEU A 205 13.37 4.16 11.21
N THR A 206 12.36 3.33 10.97
CA THR A 206 11.63 3.27 9.70
C THR A 206 10.37 4.13 9.74
N PHE A 207 9.75 4.33 8.58
CA PHE A 207 8.39 4.84 8.44
C PHE A 207 7.40 4.10 9.36
N ALA A 208 7.50 2.77 9.40
CA ALA A 208 6.57 1.94 10.13
C ALA A 208 6.73 2.09 11.66
N ASP A 209 7.97 2.21 12.16
CA ASP A 209 8.24 2.53 13.57
C ASP A 209 7.66 3.89 13.95
N CYS A 210 7.88 4.89 13.10
CA CYS A 210 7.36 6.24 13.29
C CYS A 210 5.83 6.26 13.33
N GLY A 211 5.19 5.59 12.36
CA GLY A 211 3.74 5.44 12.32
C GLY A 211 3.18 4.74 13.56
N LEU A 212 3.81 3.65 14.02
CA LEU A 212 3.36 2.89 15.18
C LEU A 212 3.39 3.74 16.46
N ALA A 213 4.49 4.45 16.69
CA ALA A 213 4.60 5.30 17.87
C ALA A 213 3.63 6.49 17.82
N LEU A 214 3.39 7.07 16.64
CA LEU A 214 2.40 8.14 16.48
C LEU A 214 0.97 7.64 16.65
N LEU A 215 0.63 6.41 16.25
CA LEU A 215 -0.70 5.86 16.44
C LEU A 215 -1.12 5.78 17.92
N GLU A 216 -0.18 5.56 18.83
CA GLU A 216 -0.44 5.52 20.28
C GLU A 216 -0.71 6.90 20.88
N ARG A 217 -0.36 7.99 20.20
CA ARG A 217 -0.62 9.36 20.66
C ARG A 217 -2.12 9.66 20.57
N GLU A 218 -2.71 10.19 21.65
CA GLU A 218 -4.15 10.46 21.73
C GLU A 218 -4.59 11.51 20.70
N GLU A 219 -3.76 12.52 20.46
CA GLU A 219 -4.02 13.59 19.50
C GLU A 219 -4.01 13.12 18.04
N VAL A 220 -3.35 12.00 17.73
CA VAL A 220 -3.26 11.47 16.37
C VAL A 220 -4.47 10.60 16.05
N ARG A 221 -5.11 10.90 14.92
CA ARG A 221 -6.30 10.22 14.41
C ARG A 221 -6.06 9.44 13.12
N VAL A 222 -5.06 9.85 12.35
CA VAL A 222 -4.68 9.26 11.07
C VAL A 222 -3.19 9.45 10.88
N ILE A 223 -2.53 8.43 10.34
CA ILE A 223 -1.19 8.55 9.79
C ILE A 223 -1.32 8.75 8.29
N ALA A 224 -0.65 9.76 7.75
CA ALA A 224 -0.51 9.97 6.32
C ALA A 224 0.97 10.04 5.98
N GLY A 225 1.36 9.62 4.79
CA GLY A 225 2.77 9.66 4.47
C GLY A 225 3.16 9.08 3.13
N ALA A 226 4.44 9.26 2.80
CA ALA A 226 5.02 8.78 1.55
C ALA A 226 6.19 7.83 1.82
N ILE A 227 6.19 6.71 1.11
CA ILE A 227 7.27 5.73 1.12
C ILE A 227 7.80 5.51 -0.30
N GLU A 228 9.11 5.38 -0.44
CA GLU A 228 9.80 5.04 -1.68
C GLU A 228 10.14 3.55 -1.72
N GLY A 229 10.45 2.95 -0.57
CA GLY A 229 10.69 1.52 -0.43
C GLY A 229 10.37 0.97 0.95
N ILE A 230 10.39 -0.35 1.10
CA ILE A 230 10.01 -1.03 2.35
C ILE A 230 11.22 -1.80 2.90
N ARG A 231 11.72 -1.38 4.06
CA ARG A 231 12.85 -2.03 4.75
C ARG A 231 12.43 -3.20 5.63
N ASP A 232 11.32 -3.01 6.35
CA ASP A 232 10.78 -3.98 7.28
C ASP A 232 9.27 -4.18 7.02
N PRO A 233 8.91 -5.11 6.12
CA PRO A 233 7.52 -5.44 5.83
C PRO A 233 6.77 -5.96 7.07
N ALA A 234 7.47 -6.63 8.00
CA ALA A 234 6.83 -7.18 9.19
C ALA A 234 6.34 -6.07 10.13
N THR A 235 7.16 -5.02 10.33
CA THR A 235 6.74 -3.85 11.11
C THR A 235 5.67 -3.05 10.39
N LEU A 236 5.68 -2.96 9.05
CA LEU A 236 4.59 -2.34 8.29
C LEU A 236 3.27 -3.12 8.41
N ARG A 237 3.29 -4.46 8.37
CA ARG A 237 2.11 -5.30 8.67
C ARG A 237 1.61 -5.07 10.10
N ARG A 238 2.52 -4.93 11.06
CA ARG A 238 2.17 -4.61 12.46
C ARG A 238 1.54 -3.22 12.58
N LEU A 239 2.03 -2.22 11.85
CA LEU A 239 1.42 -0.90 11.75
C LEU A 239 -0.02 -0.99 11.23
N ALA A 240 -0.24 -1.73 10.14
CA ALA A 240 -1.57 -1.93 9.58
C ALA A 240 -2.55 -2.58 10.57
N ARG A 241 -2.11 -3.66 11.24
CA ARG A 241 -2.90 -4.33 12.28
C ARG A 241 -3.29 -3.37 13.41
N ARG A 242 -2.30 -2.65 13.94
CA ARG A 242 -2.50 -1.72 15.05
C ARG A 242 -3.40 -0.54 14.67
N SER A 243 -3.30 -0.08 13.41
CA SER A 243 -4.18 0.93 12.82
C SER A 243 -5.66 0.54 12.91
N HIS A 244 -5.98 -0.71 12.58
CA HIS A 244 -7.35 -1.23 12.68
C HIS A 244 -7.81 -1.45 14.12
N GLU A 245 -6.95 -1.97 15.00
CA GLU A 245 -7.25 -2.13 16.44
C GLU A 245 -7.62 -0.79 17.10
N LEU A 246 -6.89 0.28 16.76
CA LEU A 246 -7.12 1.63 17.28
C LEU A 246 -8.16 2.43 16.48
N ARG A 247 -8.65 1.89 15.37
CA ARG A 247 -9.51 2.59 14.40
C ARG A 247 -8.91 3.92 13.92
N LYS A 248 -7.60 3.93 13.72
CA LYS A 248 -6.80 5.07 13.27
C LYS A 248 -6.10 4.71 11.96
N PRO A 249 -6.63 5.12 10.80
CA PRO A 249 -6.16 4.69 9.49
C PRO A 249 -4.74 5.14 9.18
N VAL A 250 -4.10 4.42 8.26
CA VAL A 250 -2.79 4.73 7.70
C VAL A 250 -2.97 4.91 6.18
N VAL A 251 -2.67 6.11 5.69
CA VAL A 251 -2.75 6.49 4.28
C VAL A 251 -1.34 6.62 3.71
N ILE A 252 -1.03 5.90 2.64
CA ILE A 252 0.32 5.81 2.07
C ILE A 252 0.31 6.20 0.60
N LEU A 253 1.19 7.12 0.23
CA LEU A 253 1.56 7.41 -1.15
C LEU A 253 2.86 6.65 -1.48
N LYS A 254 2.79 5.70 -2.41
CA LYS A 254 3.96 4.94 -2.85
C LYS A 254 4.66 5.64 -4.00
N GLY A 255 5.91 6.03 -3.76
CA GLY A 255 6.85 6.42 -4.81
C GLY A 255 7.37 5.20 -5.58
N ALA A 256 8.00 5.46 -6.73
CA ALA A 256 8.70 4.45 -7.51
C ALA A 256 7.81 3.28 -8.02
N THR A 257 6.55 3.53 -8.37
CA THR A 257 5.63 2.50 -8.86
C THR A 257 5.76 2.17 -10.35
N SER A 258 6.39 3.05 -11.13
CA SER A 258 6.63 2.87 -12.57
C SER A 258 8.07 2.45 -12.87
N LYS A 259 8.32 1.85 -14.05
CA LYS A 259 9.70 1.52 -14.49
C LYS A 259 10.66 2.70 -14.43
N ALA A 260 10.20 3.91 -14.80
CA ALA A 260 11.02 5.12 -14.71
C ALA A 260 11.23 5.57 -13.26
N GLY A 261 10.17 5.51 -12.44
CA GLY A 261 10.24 5.84 -11.02
C GLY A 261 11.17 4.90 -10.24
N MET A 262 11.11 3.59 -10.49
CA MET A 262 12.01 2.60 -9.90
C MET A 262 13.47 2.90 -10.21
N ARG A 263 13.81 3.24 -11.46
CA ARG A 263 15.18 3.64 -11.82
C ARG A 263 15.63 4.90 -11.10
N ALA A 264 14.77 5.93 -11.05
CA ALA A 264 15.08 7.18 -10.38
C ALA A 264 15.32 6.99 -8.87
N ALA A 265 14.47 6.20 -8.21
CA ALA A 265 14.61 5.88 -6.79
C ALA A 265 15.87 5.05 -6.50
N ALA A 266 16.20 4.08 -7.35
CA ALA A 266 17.41 3.27 -7.20
C ALA A 266 18.68 4.12 -7.29
N SER A 267 18.73 5.10 -8.19
CA SER A 267 19.86 6.04 -8.28
C SER A 267 19.92 7.05 -7.13
N HIS A 268 18.79 7.35 -6.49
CA HIS A 268 18.70 8.33 -5.40
C HIS A 268 18.92 7.73 -4.01
N THR A 269 18.50 6.48 -3.78
CA THR A 269 18.49 5.83 -2.44
C THR A 269 19.42 4.62 -2.35
N GLY A 270 19.92 4.11 -3.49
CA GLY A 270 20.73 2.89 -3.55
C GLY A 270 19.94 1.59 -3.31
N ALA A 271 18.61 1.63 -3.19
CA ALA A 271 17.77 0.47 -2.94
C ALA A 271 16.98 0.02 -4.18
N LEU A 272 16.76 -1.29 -4.29
CA LEU A 272 15.82 -1.87 -5.25
C LEU A 272 14.39 -1.54 -4.81
N ALA A 273 13.59 -0.96 -5.71
CA ALA A 273 12.18 -0.69 -5.47
C ALA A 273 11.33 -1.90 -5.90
N GLY A 274 10.31 -2.22 -5.12
CA GLY A 274 9.34 -3.27 -5.42
C GLY A 274 8.33 -2.88 -6.49
N HIS A 275 7.58 -3.87 -6.98
CA HIS A 275 6.55 -3.68 -7.99
C HIS A 275 5.33 -2.96 -7.41
N GLY A 276 4.88 -1.88 -8.07
CA GLY A 276 3.71 -1.11 -7.63
C GLY A 276 2.44 -1.96 -7.44
N ALA A 277 2.17 -2.89 -8.36
CA ALA A 277 1.00 -3.78 -8.25
C ALA A 277 1.05 -4.70 -7.02
N VAL A 278 2.25 -5.14 -6.63
CA VAL A 278 2.47 -5.96 -5.44
C VAL A 278 2.28 -5.12 -4.17
N PHE A 279 2.73 -3.86 -4.17
CA PHE A 279 2.47 -2.92 -3.08
C PHE A 279 0.97 -2.62 -2.91
N SER A 280 0.24 -2.39 -4.02
CA SER A 280 -1.21 -2.18 -3.96
C SER A 280 -1.94 -3.41 -3.42
N ALA A 281 -1.51 -4.61 -3.81
CA ALA A 281 -2.03 -5.86 -3.26
C ALA A 281 -1.76 -5.99 -1.75
N PHE A 282 -0.55 -5.64 -1.30
CA PHE A 282 -0.21 -5.57 0.12
C PHE A 282 -1.13 -4.62 0.89
N CYS A 283 -1.37 -3.41 0.36
CA CYS A 283 -2.25 -2.45 1.01
C CYS A 283 -3.68 -2.98 1.14
N ARG A 284 -4.23 -3.60 0.08
CA ARG A 284 -5.56 -4.23 0.13
C ARG A 284 -5.63 -5.35 1.16
N GLN A 285 -4.65 -6.25 1.15
CA GLN A 285 -4.60 -7.41 2.05
C GLN A 285 -4.45 -7.01 3.51
N GLU A 286 -3.69 -5.97 3.82
CA GLU A 286 -3.48 -5.48 5.20
C GLU A 286 -4.44 -4.36 5.63
N GLY A 287 -5.31 -3.89 4.72
CA GLY A 287 -6.29 -2.83 4.98
C GLY A 287 -5.67 -1.44 5.15
N LEU A 288 -4.51 -1.20 4.53
CA LEU A 288 -3.91 0.13 4.41
C LEU A 288 -4.58 0.91 3.27
N ILE A 289 -4.65 2.23 3.39
CA ILE A 289 -5.24 3.08 2.36
C ILE A 289 -4.13 3.60 1.46
N GLU A 290 -4.10 3.13 0.22
CA GLU A 290 -3.18 3.65 -0.80
C GLU A 290 -3.74 4.93 -1.44
N ALA A 291 -2.89 5.94 -1.57
CA ALA A 291 -3.12 7.14 -2.35
C ALA A 291 -2.25 7.12 -3.61
N ASP A 292 -2.81 7.50 -4.75
CA ASP A 292 -2.15 7.50 -6.06
C ASP A 292 -1.51 8.85 -6.41
N SER A 293 -1.78 9.87 -5.60
CA SER A 293 -1.36 11.25 -5.83
C SER A 293 -1.23 12.01 -4.51
N VAL A 294 -0.52 13.14 -4.56
CA VAL A 294 -0.43 14.08 -3.43
C VAL A 294 -1.82 14.60 -3.03
N ASP A 295 -2.67 14.89 -4.02
CA ASP A 295 -4.03 15.35 -3.76
C ASP A 295 -4.86 14.30 -3.03
N ALA A 296 -4.85 13.06 -3.52
CA ALA A 296 -5.52 11.94 -2.88
C ALA A 296 -5.02 11.71 -1.45
N LEU A 297 -3.70 11.76 -1.23
CA LEU A 297 -3.12 11.57 0.11
C LEU A 297 -3.67 12.61 1.10
N LEU A 298 -3.65 13.89 0.72
CA LEU A 298 -4.12 14.99 1.57
C LEU A 298 -5.63 14.92 1.79
N ASP A 299 -6.40 14.62 0.75
CA ASP A 299 -7.86 14.50 0.84
C ASP A 299 -8.28 13.34 1.75
N TYR A 300 -7.64 12.17 1.61
CA TYR A 300 -7.91 11.01 2.45
C TYR A 300 -7.52 11.29 3.90
N ALA A 301 -6.34 11.89 4.13
CA ALA A 301 -5.90 12.28 5.46
C ALA A 301 -6.89 13.25 6.13
N GLN A 302 -7.34 14.28 5.40
CA GLN A 302 -8.33 15.23 5.89
C GLN A 302 -9.68 14.56 6.17
N ALA A 303 -10.11 13.63 5.31
CA ALA A 303 -11.34 12.89 5.46
C ALA A 303 -11.34 12.01 6.72
N PHE A 304 -10.21 11.38 7.08
CA PHE A 304 -10.09 10.60 8.32
C PHE A 304 -9.88 11.44 9.58
N ALA A 305 -9.27 12.62 9.45
CA ALA A 305 -9.10 13.58 10.53
C ALA A 305 -10.43 14.24 10.94
N SER A 306 -11.34 14.41 9.98
CA SER A 306 -12.65 15.04 10.17
C SER A 306 -13.61 14.15 10.99
N PRO A 307 -14.13 14.61 12.14
CA PRO A 307 -15.04 13.79 12.97
C PRO A 307 -16.33 13.37 12.26
N ARG A 308 -16.93 14.26 11.47
CA ARG A 308 -18.27 14.06 10.88
C ARG A 308 -18.32 13.22 9.61
N SER A 309 -17.17 12.80 9.09
CA SER A 309 -17.04 11.90 7.93
C SER A 309 -16.78 10.44 8.32
N ARG A 310 -16.62 10.13 9.61
CA ARG A 310 -16.21 8.78 10.05
C ARG A 310 -17.29 7.70 9.88
N LYS A 311 -18.56 8.10 9.83
CA LYS A 311 -19.71 7.20 9.76
C LYS A 311 -20.37 7.22 8.38
N ILE A 312 -19.58 7.39 7.32
CA ILE A 312 -20.12 7.38 5.96
C ILE A 312 -20.69 5.99 5.68
N GLY A 313 -21.97 5.95 5.29
CA GLY A 313 -22.65 4.79 4.74
C GLY A 313 -22.82 4.90 3.22
N THR A 314 -23.36 3.85 2.60
CA THR A 314 -23.50 3.77 1.14
C THR A 314 -24.67 4.58 0.62
N ARG A 315 -25.72 4.83 1.42
CA ARG A 315 -26.91 5.57 0.99
C ARG A 315 -26.69 7.06 1.22
N THR A 316 -26.50 7.79 0.13
CA THR A 316 -26.15 9.21 0.16
C THR A 316 -27.32 10.07 -0.32
N VAL A 317 -27.41 11.29 0.20
CA VAL A 317 -28.28 12.34 -0.35
C VAL A 317 -27.46 13.61 -0.56
N ALA A 318 -27.51 14.14 -1.77
CA ALA A 318 -26.84 15.40 -2.10
C ALA A 318 -27.86 16.54 -2.19
N ILE A 319 -27.52 17.70 -1.60
CA ILE A 319 -28.30 18.93 -1.68
C ILE A 319 -27.42 20.01 -2.32
N THR A 320 -27.96 20.68 -3.34
CA THR A 320 -27.27 21.70 -4.11
C THR A 320 -28.18 22.88 -4.43
N GLY A 321 -27.57 24.03 -4.76
CA GLY A 321 -28.26 25.16 -5.41
C GLY A 321 -27.87 25.34 -6.89
N THR A 322 -27.12 24.38 -7.44
CA THR A 322 -26.61 24.41 -8.82
C THR A 322 -26.68 23.00 -9.44
N GLY A 323 -27.44 22.87 -10.52
CA GLY A 323 -27.63 21.61 -11.24
C GLY A 323 -26.37 21.06 -11.90
N GLY A 324 -25.45 21.94 -12.35
CA GLY A 324 -24.23 21.50 -13.05
C GLY A 324 -23.29 20.68 -12.16
N THR A 325 -23.06 21.13 -10.92
CA THR A 325 -22.26 20.36 -9.95
C THR A 325 -23.03 19.17 -9.37
N ALA A 326 -24.37 19.20 -9.43
CA ALA A 326 -25.22 18.06 -9.08
C ALA A 326 -24.89 16.83 -9.95
N VAL A 327 -24.84 17.02 -11.28
CA VAL A 327 -24.51 15.97 -12.24
C VAL A 327 -23.12 15.40 -11.96
N LEU A 328 -22.12 16.27 -11.79
CA LEU A 328 -20.75 15.84 -11.48
C LEU A 328 -20.65 15.06 -10.16
N MET A 329 -21.46 15.42 -9.16
CA MET A 329 -21.51 14.69 -7.90
C MET A 329 -22.17 13.33 -8.04
N ALA A 330 -23.27 13.22 -8.81
CA ALA A 330 -23.92 11.94 -9.09
C ALA A 330 -22.95 10.98 -9.83
N ASP A 331 -22.31 11.46 -10.90
CA ASP A 331 -21.30 10.68 -11.65
C ASP A 331 -20.11 10.28 -10.77
N ALA A 332 -19.71 11.12 -9.81
CA ALA A 332 -18.64 10.84 -8.87
C ALA A 332 -19.02 9.72 -7.89
N LEU A 333 -20.22 9.81 -7.31
CA LEU A 333 -20.73 8.84 -6.34
C LEU A 333 -20.99 7.48 -6.97
N GLU A 334 -21.61 7.42 -8.15
CA GLU A 334 -21.90 6.16 -8.84
C GLU A 334 -20.62 5.42 -9.24
N ARG A 335 -19.59 6.14 -9.73
CA ARG A 335 -18.26 5.56 -10.02
C ARG A 335 -17.63 4.91 -8.79
N GLU A 336 -17.82 5.52 -7.63
CA GLU A 336 -17.34 5.01 -6.34
C GLU A 336 -18.35 4.07 -5.67
N GLN A 337 -19.40 3.63 -6.37
CA GLN A 337 -20.41 2.68 -5.91
C GLN A 337 -21.16 3.15 -4.64
N PHE A 338 -21.49 4.44 -4.56
CA PHE A 338 -22.44 4.96 -3.58
C PHE A 338 -23.86 4.96 -4.15
N ASP A 339 -24.84 4.64 -3.31
CA ASP A 339 -26.24 4.66 -3.67
C ASP A 339 -26.80 6.09 -3.56
N LEU A 340 -27.59 6.49 -4.56
CA LEU A 340 -28.36 7.75 -4.55
C LEU A 340 -29.87 7.46 -4.60
N PRO A 341 -30.46 6.86 -3.55
CA PRO A 341 -31.89 6.56 -3.57
C PRO A 341 -32.70 7.85 -3.67
N SER A 342 -33.73 7.84 -4.51
CA SER A 342 -34.68 8.96 -4.60
C SER A 342 -35.43 9.13 -3.28
N PRO A 343 -35.83 10.37 -2.91
CA PRO A 343 -36.62 10.59 -1.71
C PRO A 343 -37.95 9.80 -1.75
N GLY A 344 -38.35 9.27 -0.60
CA GLY A 344 -39.63 8.56 -0.45
C GLY A 344 -40.84 9.47 -0.62
N ALA A 345 -42.04 8.88 -0.74
CA ALA A 345 -43.27 9.63 -1.00
C ALA A 345 -43.56 10.76 0.01
N ALA A 346 -43.36 10.49 1.31
CA ALA A 346 -43.56 11.48 2.38
C ALA A 346 -42.55 12.64 2.30
N ALA A 347 -41.28 12.34 2.02
CA ALA A 347 -40.24 13.34 1.80
C ALA A 347 -40.57 14.20 0.56
N LEU A 348 -40.96 13.57 -0.55
CA LEU A 348 -41.32 14.27 -1.79
C LEU A 348 -42.51 15.22 -1.60
N GLU A 349 -43.53 14.83 -0.83
CA GLU A 349 -44.67 15.71 -0.52
C GLU A 349 -44.23 16.97 0.22
N LYS A 350 -43.43 16.83 1.29
CA LYS A 350 -42.92 17.95 2.06
C LYS A 350 -41.94 18.81 1.25
N LEU A 351 -41.11 18.20 0.42
CA LEU A 351 -40.18 18.90 -0.46
C LEU A 351 -40.92 19.75 -1.50
N ARG A 352 -41.99 19.22 -2.14
CA ARG A 352 -42.83 19.99 -3.08
C ARG A 352 -43.49 21.20 -2.43
N ALA A 353 -43.90 21.08 -1.17
CA ALA A 353 -44.51 22.18 -0.43
C ALA A 353 -43.49 23.27 -0.02
N THR A 354 -42.20 22.91 0.06
CA THR A 354 -41.13 23.79 0.57
C THR A 354 -40.31 24.44 -0.54
N LEU A 355 -40.04 23.70 -1.62
CA LEU A 355 -39.15 24.11 -2.70
C LEU A 355 -39.95 24.73 -3.88
N PRO A 356 -39.33 25.64 -4.66
CA PRO A 356 -39.96 26.16 -5.87
C PRO A 356 -40.31 25.07 -6.88
N ASP A 357 -41.34 25.28 -7.70
CA ASP A 357 -41.79 24.29 -8.71
C ASP A 357 -40.70 23.88 -9.72
N ILE A 358 -39.70 24.74 -9.95
CA ILE A 358 -38.57 24.48 -10.86
C ILE A 358 -37.45 23.65 -10.21
N ALA A 359 -37.50 23.41 -8.90
CA ALA A 359 -36.50 22.62 -8.19
C ALA A 359 -36.52 21.15 -8.62
N SER A 360 -35.35 20.52 -8.69
CA SER A 360 -35.26 19.07 -8.86
C SER A 360 -35.38 18.39 -7.51
N LEU A 361 -36.39 17.53 -7.35
CA LEU A 361 -36.63 16.76 -6.12
C LEU A 361 -36.04 15.35 -6.17
N ALA A 362 -35.41 14.97 -7.28
CA ALA A 362 -34.61 13.75 -7.37
C ALA A 362 -33.35 13.89 -6.52
N ASN A 363 -32.59 12.82 -6.34
CA ASN A 363 -31.29 12.86 -5.68
C ASN A 363 -30.19 12.90 -6.76
N PRO A 364 -29.35 13.94 -6.85
CA PRO A 364 -29.24 15.12 -5.96
C PRO A 364 -30.42 16.11 -6.02
N ILE A 365 -30.81 16.65 -4.86
CA ILE A 365 -31.87 17.65 -4.71
C ILE A 365 -31.31 19.03 -5.08
N ASP A 366 -31.82 19.63 -6.14
CA ASP A 366 -31.43 20.96 -6.61
C ASP A 366 -32.48 22.00 -6.23
N MET A 367 -32.16 22.78 -5.21
CA MET A 367 -33.02 23.87 -4.72
C MET A 367 -32.95 25.12 -5.60
N THR A 368 -32.16 25.09 -6.67
CA THR A 368 -31.85 26.22 -7.56
C THR A 368 -31.16 27.37 -6.84
N THR A 369 -31.02 28.51 -7.51
CA THR A 369 -30.50 29.75 -6.93
C THR A 369 -31.41 30.35 -5.86
N ALA A 370 -32.62 29.81 -5.64
CA ALA A 370 -33.56 30.27 -4.61
C ALA A 370 -32.96 30.28 -3.19
N ASN A 371 -32.02 29.38 -2.90
CA ASN A 371 -31.31 29.34 -1.62
C ASN A 371 -30.46 30.61 -1.34
N LEU A 372 -30.09 31.38 -2.36
CA LEU A 372 -29.39 32.65 -2.18
C LEU A 372 -30.31 33.73 -1.57
N GLY A 373 -31.61 33.67 -1.87
CA GLY A 373 -32.63 34.60 -1.37
C GLY A 373 -33.31 34.13 -0.08
N ASN A 374 -33.38 32.81 0.16
CA ASN A 374 -33.98 32.23 1.35
C ASN A 374 -32.96 31.38 2.13
N ARG A 375 -32.45 31.93 3.24
CA ARG A 375 -31.41 31.32 4.08
C ARG A 375 -31.87 30.11 4.89
N ALA A 376 -33.17 29.82 4.93
CA ALA A 376 -33.69 28.62 5.61
C ALA A 376 -33.75 27.40 4.68
N LEU A 377 -33.72 27.62 3.36
CA LEU A 377 -34.09 26.60 2.37
C LEU A 377 -33.20 25.35 2.43
N PHE A 378 -31.88 25.53 2.57
CA PHE A 378 -30.97 24.39 2.77
C PHE A 378 -31.29 23.62 4.05
N THR A 379 -31.54 24.33 5.16
CA THR A 379 -31.77 23.73 6.48
C THR A 379 -33.08 22.96 6.52
N ASP A 380 -34.14 23.52 5.94
CA ASP A 380 -35.46 22.89 5.85
C ASP A 380 -35.41 21.64 4.96
N THR A 381 -34.72 21.72 3.81
CA THR A 381 -34.51 20.58 2.92
C THR A 381 -33.72 19.47 3.62
N ALA A 382 -32.61 19.81 4.29
CA ALA A 382 -31.80 18.87 5.05
C ALA A 382 -32.58 18.22 6.20
N HIS A 383 -33.46 18.99 6.87
CA HIS A 383 -34.34 18.47 7.91
C HIS A 383 -35.35 17.46 7.35
N ILE A 384 -36.01 17.77 6.23
CA ILE A 384 -36.98 16.87 5.60
C ILE A 384 -36.32 15.55 5.19
N VAL A 385 -35.15 15.59 4.53
CA VAL A 385 -34.46 14.35 4.12
C VAL A 385 -33.93 13.55 5.30
N GLY A 386 -33.51 14.21 6.39
CA GLY A 386 -33.07 13.53 7.60
C GLY A 386 -34.23 12.87 8.39
N ALA A 387 -35.41 13.50 8.39
CA ALA A 387 -36.58 13.00 9.12
C ALA A 387 -37.35 11.90 8.37
N GLU A 388 -37.49 12.04 7.05
CA GLU A 388 -38.33 11.17 6.22
C GLU A 388 -37.54 10.23 5.31
N GLY A 389 -36.25 10.48 5.14
CA GLY A 389 -35.36 9.70 4.29
C GLY A 389 -34.65 8.58 5.04
N SER A 390 -34.16 7.61 4.28
CA SER A 390 -33.31 6.51 4.78
C SER A 390 -31.91 6.66 4.21
N TYR A 391 -31.21 7.69 4.67
CA TYR A 391 -29.86 8.07 4.21
C TYR A 391 -28.85 7.97 5.35
N ASP A 392 -27.59 7.74 5.01
CA ASP A 392 -26.48 7.63 5.95
C ASP A 392 -25.58 8.88 5.93
N THR A 393 -25.52 9.56 4.76
CA THR A 393 -24.62 10.69 4.53
C THR A 393 -25.33 11.84 3.80
N LEU A 394 -25.29 13.03 4.39
CA LEU A 394 -25.62 14.30 3.72
C LEU A 394 -24.41 14.85 2.98
N ILE A 395 -24.58 15.20 1.71
CA ILE A 395 -23.55 15.84 0.89
C ILE A 395 -24.04 17.24 0.50
N ALA A 396 -23.43 18.28 1.07
CA ALA A 396 -23.69 19.64 0.63
C ALA A 396 -22.80 19.94 -0.59
N VAL A 397 -23.41 20.25 -1.73
CA VAL A 397 -22.72 20.63 -2.95
C VAL A 397 -22.84 22.14 -3.10
N VAL A 398 -21.72 22.84 -2.92
CA VAL A 398 -21.68 24.30 -2.87
C VAL A 398 -20.95 24.83 -4.10
N GLY A 399 -21.61 25.75 -4.81
CA GLY A 399 -21.01 26.49 -5.92
C GLY A 399 -19.99 27.53 -5.46
N PRO A 400 -19.66 28.53 -6.31
CA PRO A 400 -18.61 29.51 -6.05
C PRO A 400 -19.03 30.62 -5.06
N ALA A 401 -19.66 30.27 -3.94
CA ALA A 401 -20.01 31.20 -2.87
C ALA A 401 -18.74 31.58 -2.08
N VAL A 402 -18.55 32.89 -1.84
CA VAL A 402 -17.36 33.45 -1.17
C VAL A 402 -17.76 34.55 -0.18
N ALA A 403 -16.80 34.99 0.65
CA ALA A 403 -16.99 36.07 1.63
C ALA A 403 -18.24 35.83 2.50
N GLN A 404 -19.05 36.86 2.74
CA GLN A 404 -20.22 36.77 3.61
C GLN A 404 -21.24 35.73 3.14
N SER A 405 -21.46 35.62 1.82
CA SER A 405 -22.37 34.63 1.25
C SER A 405 -21.92 33.19 1.55
N GLY A 406 -20.61 32.94 1.48
CA GLY A 406 -20.02 31.66 1.87
C GLY A 406 -20.19 31.38 3.37
N VAL A 407 -19.88 32.34 4.23
CA VAL A 407 -20.07 32.19 5.69
C VAL A 407 -21.53 31.87 6.03
N ASP A 408 -22.49 32.55 5.41
CA ASP A 408 -23.91 32.30 5.64
C ASP A 408 -24.34 30.91 5.15
N TYR A 409 -23.77 30.41 4.05
CA TYR A 409 -23.99 29.05 3.56
C TYR A 409 -23.41 28.00 4.52
N ALA A 410 -22.17 28.23 4.99
CA ALA A 410 -21.50 27.36 5.95
C ALA A 410 -22.30 27.24 7.26
N ARG A 411 -22.87 28.34 7.77
CA ARG A 411 -23.74 28.32 8.97
C ARG A 411 -24.96 27.41 8.79
N GLN A 412 -25.59 27.42 7.61
CA GLN A 412 -26.74 26.56 7.33
C GLN A 412 -26.34 25.08 7.31
N ILE A 413 -25.19 24.77 6.69
CA ILE A 413 -24.64 23.40 6.70
C ILE A 413 -24.32 22.95 8.12
N VAL A 414 -23.68 23.79 8.93
CA VAL A 414 -23.37 23.49 10.34
C VAL A 414 -24.65 23.24 11.14
N ALA A 415 -25.68 24.06 10.96
CA ALA A 415 -26.98 23.87 11.60
C ALA A 415 -27.66 22.56 11.20
N SER A 416 -27.37 22.06 10.01
CA SER A 416 -27.93 20.82 9.45
C SER A 416 -27.09 19.57 9.71
N ALA A 417 -25.88 19.73 10.25
CA ALA A 417 -24.83 18.70 10.24
C ALA A 417 -25.16 17.43 11.05
N ASN A 418 -26.21 17.46 11.88
CA ASN A 418 -26.62 16.34 12.73
C ASN A 418 -27.95 15.70 12.29
N TYR A 419 -28.56 16.14 11.18
CA TYR A 419 -29.79 15.51 10.69
C TYR A 419 -29.55 14.11 10.12
N LEU A 420 -28.32 13.81 9.70
CA LEU A 420 -27.87 12.49 9.27
C LEU A 420 -26.61 12.06 10.04
N PRO A 421 -26.27 10.75 10.05
CA PRO A 421 -25.08 10.23 10.74
C PRO A 421 -23.76 10.91 10.33
N SER A 422 -23.63 11.28 9.05
CA SER A 422 -22.48 11.99 8.51
C SER A 422 -22.90 13.17 7.63
N THR A 423 -22.10 14.24 7.63
CA THR A 423 -22.26 15.38 6.73
C THR A 423 -20.90 15.75 6.15
N VAL A 424 -20.82 15.85 4.83
CA VAL A 424 -19.63 16.24 4.08
C VAL A 424 -19.96 17.30 3.03
N VAL A 425 -18.96 18.03 2.58
CA VAL A 425 -19.14 19.18 1.69
C VAL A 425 -18.18 19.08 0.52
N THR A 426 -18.71 19.31 -0.69
CA THR A 426 -17.89 19.69 -1.83
C THR A 426 -18.13 21.16 -2.15
N TRP A 427 -17.07 21.95 -2.25
CA TRP A 427 -17.18 23.40 -2.41
C TRP A 427 -16.25 23.91 -3.51
N THR A 428 -16.82 24.28 -4.66
CA THR A 428 -16.06 24.77 -5.81
C THR A 428 -15.81 26.28 -5.71
N ALA A 429 -14.95 26.68 -4.78
CA ALA A 429 -14.50 28.07 -4.59
C ALA A 429 -13.08 28.11 -4.02
N PRO A 430 -12.35 29.23 -4.16
CA PRO A 430 -11.15 29.49 -3.38
C PRO A 430 -11.42 29.35 -1.88
N ASP A 431 -10.42 28.88 -1.13
CA ASP A 431 -10.54 28.66 0.30
C ASP A 431 -10.76 30.00 1.04
N GLY A 432 -11.51 29.96 2.14
CA GLY A 432 -11.87 31.18 2.87
C GLY A 432 -12.71 30.94 4.13
N PRO A 433 -13.27 32.01 4.72
CA PRO A 433 -13.90 31.96 6.04
C PRO A 433 -15.07 31.00 6.17
N GLY A 434 -15.80 30.71 5.08
CA GLY A 434 -16.89 29.74 5.09
C GLY A 434 -16.38 28.30 5.24
N GLN A 435 -15.35 27.94 4.48
CA GLN A 435 -14.69 26.64 4.59
C GLN A 435 -13.95 26.48 5.92
N ASP A 436 -13.33 27.56 6.43
CA ASP A 436 -12.74 27.57 7.78
C ASP A 436 -13.78 27.22 8.85
N LEU A 437 -14.96 27.86 8.81
CA LEU A 437 -16.05 27.57 9.75
C LEU A 437 -16.52 26.11 9.69
N LEU A 438 -16.60 25.53 8.48
CA LEU A 438 -16.94 24.11 8.32
C LEU A 438 -15.85 23.20 8.91
N ARG A 439 -14.58 23.48 8.63
CA ARG A 439 -13.43 22.71 9.14
C ARG A 439 -13.32 22.81 10.66
N GLU A 440 -13.52 23.98 11.25
CA GLU A 440 -13.59 24.19 12.70
C GLU A 440 -14.77 23.45 13.34
N SER A 441 -15.88 23.33 12.61
CA SER A 441 -17.02 22.51 12.98
C SER A 441 -16.79 21.01 12.72
N GLY A 442 -15.61 20.59 12.28
CA GLY A 442 -15.27 19.18 12.03
C GLY A 442 -15.99 18.55 10.83
N ILE A 443 -16.50 19.36 9.91
CA ILE A 443 -17.11 18.94 8.64
C ILE A 443 -16.03 18.88 7.55
N LEU A 444 -15.99 17.77 6.81
CA LEU A 444 -15.06 17.59 5.70
C LEU A 444 -15.45 18.50 4.53
N VAL A 445 -14.47 19.23 3.99
CA VAL A 445 -14.63 20.09 2.81
C VAL A 445 -13.57 19.71 1.77
N ILE A 446 -13.99 19.24 0.60
CA ILE A 446 -13.08 18.92 -0.52
C ILE A 446 -13.55 19.65 -1.78
N PRO A 447 -12.70 20.43 -2.48
CA PRO A 447 -13.13 21.34 -3.54
C PRO A 447 -13.40 20.69 -4.91
N SER A 448 -13.77 19.41 -4.92
CA SER A 448 -14.11 18.65 -6.12
C SER A 448 -15.06 17.50 -5.79
N PRO A 449 -16.14 17.29 -6.57
CA PRO A 449 -17.03 16.16 -6.40
C PRO A 449 -16.33 14.80 -6.50
N GLN A 450 -15.44 14.63 -7.49
CA GLN A 450 -14.69 13.40 -7.73
C GLN A 450 -13.73 13.09 -6.58
N ARG A 451 -12.98 14.11 -6.13
CA ARG A 451 -12.06 13.97 -5.00
C ARG A 451 -12.80 13.68 -3.70
N LEU A 452 -13.95 14.30 -3.48
CA LEU A 452 -14.80 14.00 -2.32
C LEU A 452 -15.27 12.54 -2.37
N ALA A 453 -15.84 12.09 -3.48
CA ALA A 453 -16.31 10.70 -3.62
C ALA A 453 -15.18 9.67 -3.39
N ALA A 454 -13.98 9.92 -3.94
CA ALA A 454 -12.81 9.07 -3.71
C ALA A 454 -12.40 9.02 -2.21
N ALA A 455 -12.45 10.16 -1.52
CA ALA A 455 -12.18 10.22 -0.08
C ALA A 455 -13.26 9.49 0.76
N MET A 456 -14.53 9.58 0.35
CA MET A 456 -15.62 8.81 0.95
C MET A 456 -15.42 7.31 0.73
N SER A 457 -14.97 6.90 -0.47
CA SER A 457 -14.63 5.53 -0.81
C SER A 457 -13.46 4.98 0.03
N ALA A 458 -12.44 5.80 0.31
CA ALA A 458 -11.37 5.45 1.24
C ALA A 458 -11.90 5.23 2.68
N LEU A 459 -12.79 6.11 3.16
CA LEU A 459 -13.45 5.96 4.47
C LEU A 459 -14.25 4.66 4.56
N ARG A 460 -15.04 4.35 3.53
CA ARG A 460 -15.83 3.11 3.43
C ARG A 460 -14.92 1.87 3.48
N ARG A 461 -13.88 1.82 2.62
CA ARG A 461 -12.92 0.70 2.57
C ARG A 461 -12.27 0.41 3.92
N PHE A 462 -11.85 1.45 4.64
CA PHE A 462 -11.27 1.27 5.98
C PHE A 462 -12.29 0.71 6.99
N ASN A 463 -13.51 1.23 6.98
CA ASN A 463 -14.58 0.80 7.88
C ASN A 463 -15.02 -0.66 7.62
N GLU A 464 -15.13 -1.05 6.36
CA GLU A 464 -15.52 -2.40 5.93
C GLU A 464 -14.43 -3.43 6.22
N TYR A 465 -13.16 -3.10 5.95
CA TYR A 465 -12.04 -4.00 6.20
C TYR A 465 -11.98 -4.45 7.67
N GLY A 466 -12.13 -3.51 8.61
CA GLY A 466 -12.12 -3.82 10.04
C GLY A 466 -13.23 -4.81 10.45
N ALA A 467 -14.40 -4.72 9.83
CA ALA A 467 -15.51 -5.65 10.04
C ALA A 467 -15.22 -7.03 9.43
N HIS A 468 -14.69 -7.08 8.20
CA HIS A 468 -14.35 -8.32 7.53
C HIS A 468 -13.26 -9.11 8.26
N ARG A 469 -12.16 -8.44 8.66
CA ARG A 469 -11.02 -9.11 9.32
C ARG A 469 -11.38 -9.67 10.70
N SER A 470 -12.24 -8.98 11.45
CA SER A 470 -12.74 -9.47 12.74
C SER A 470 -13.53 -10.78 12.61
N ALA A 471 -14.16 -11.02 11.45
CA ALA A 471 -14.89 -12.25 11.14
C ALA A 471 -14.02 -13.31 10.44
N ALA A 472 -12.81 -12.96 9.97
CA ALA A 472 -12.01 -13.73 9.01
C ALA A 472 -10.76 -14.40 9.58
N ALA A 473 -10.56 -14.49 10.90
CA ALA A 473 -9.33 -15.06 11.46
C ALA A 473 -9.25 -16.58 11.24
N ALA A 474 -9.05 -17.01 9.99
CA ALA A 474 -8.61 -18.34 9.65
C ALA A 474 -7.10 -18.47 9.95
N ALA A 475 -6.72 -19.65 10.41
CA ALA A 475 -5.30 -19.97 10.56
C ALA A 475 -4.68 -20.13 9.17
N LEU A 476 -3.56 -19.46 8.92
CA LEU A 476 -2.73 -19.74 7.75
C LEU A 476 -2.37 -21.23 7.74
N PRO A 477 -2.22 -21.87 6.56
CA PRO A 477 -1.77 -23.24 6.48
C PRO A 477 -0.42 -23.42 7.20
N ASP A 478 -0.29 -24.49 7.99
CA ASP A 478 0.95 -24.76 8.73
C ASP A 478 2.12 -24.98 7.77
N ALA A 479 3.16 -24.16 7.91
CA ALA A 479 4.41 -24.38 7.23
C ALA A 479 5.06 -25.69 7.72
N SER A 480 5.56 -26.50 6.81
CA SER A 480 6.12 -27.82 7.11
C SER A 480 7.62 -27.85 6.85
N THR A 481 8.40 -27.99 7.92
CA THR A 481 9.86 -28.20 7.81
C THR A 481 10.21 -29.41 6.95
N GLU A 482 9.39 -30.47 6.97
CA GLU A 482 9.59 -31.67 6.14
C GLU A 482 9.47 -31.40 4.64
N ARG A 483 8.39 -30.73 4.20
CA ARG A 483 8.18 -30.34 2.79
C ARG A 483 9.33 -29.48 2.29
N ARG A 484 9.68 -28.44 3.07
CA ARG A 484 10.80 -27.56 2.76
C ARG A 484 12.13 -28.30 2.65
N ARG A 485 12.41 -29.28 3.53
CA ARG A 485 13.63 -30.10 3.45
C ARG A 485 13.65 -30.93 2.16
N LYS A 486 12.59 -31.69 1.87
CA LYS A 486 12.49 -32.49 0.64
C LYS A 486 12.67 -31.66 -0.63
N ALA A 487 12.05 -30.48 -0.67
CA ALA A 487 12.14 -29.58 -1.81
C ALA A 487 13.57 -29.01 -1.97
N ARG A 488 14.23 -28.61 -0.88
CA ARG A 488 15.63 -28.16 -0.91
C ARG A 488 16.56 -29.25 -1.41
N ASP A 489 16.41 -30.48 -0.90
CA ASP A 489 17.22 -31.63 -1.33
C ASP A 489 17.03 -31.89 -2.83
N PHE A 490 15.80 -31.86 -3.33
CA PHE A 490 15.51 -32.00 -4.77
C PHE A 490 16.11 -30.86 -5.60
N LEU A 491 15.89 -29.59 -5.22
CA LEU A 491 16.37 -28.43 -5.96
C LEU A 491 17.91 -28.34 -6.00
N SER A 492 18.59 -28.88 -4.98
CA SER A 492 20.06 -28.96 -4.95
C SER A 492 20.64 -29.91 -5.99
N GLN A 493 19.86 -30.89 -6.45
CA GLN A 493 20.26 -31.88 -7.48
C GLN A 493 20.02 -31.37 -8.91
N VAL A 494 19.17 -30.34 -9.08
CA VAL A 494 18.89 -29.74 -10.38
C VAL A 494 19.97 -28.71 -10.71
N ALA A 495 20.80 -28.96 -11.71
CA ALA A 495 21.91 -28.07 -12.06
C ALA A 495 21.46 -26.76 -12.72
N THR A 496 20.34 -26.76 -13.46
CA THR A 496 19.84 -25.60 -14.19
C THR A 496 19.07 -24.65 -13.28
N ARG A 497 19.05 -23.35 -13.65
CA ARG A 497 18.25 -22.33 -12.96
C ARG A 497 16.75 -22.58 -13.18
N GLN A 498 16.36 -22.86 -14.41
CA GLN A 498 15.00 -23.22 -14.79
C GLN A 498 14.82 -24.75 -14.69
N LEU A 499 13.72 -25.19 -14.10
CA LEU A 499 13.31 -26.59 -14.07
C LEU A 499 12.62 -26.97 -15.38
N ALA A 500 12.89 -28.19 -15.86
CA ALA A 500 12.04 -28.81 -16.89
C ALA A 500 10.67 -29.18 -16.27
N GLU A 501 9.62 -29.25 -17.08
CA GLU A 501 8.22 -29.45 -16.61
C GLU A 501 8.06 -30.74 -15.80
N HIS A 502 8.78 -31.82 -16.19
CA HIS A 502 8.77 -33.08 -15.44
C HIS A 502 9.39 -32.93 -14.04
N GLN A 503 10.36 -32.03 -13.86
CA GLN A 503 10.98 -31.71 -12.57
C GLN A 503 10.05 -30.81 -11.73
N ALA A 504 9.39 -29.84 -12.38
CA ALA A 504 8.39 -28.99 -11.74
C ALA A 504 7.25 -29.83 -11.14
N ARG A 505 6.76 -30.87 -11.84
CA ARG A 505 5.78 -31.84 -11.31
C ARG A 505 6.27 -32.49 -10.01
N THR A 506 7.51 -32.98 -9.97
CA THR A 506 8.08 -33.64 -8.78
C THR A 506 8.11 -32.69 -7.58
N LEU A 507 8.47 -31.42 -7.83
CA LEU A 507 8.44 -30.38 -6.80
C LEU A 507 7.00 -30.11 -6.33
N CYS A 508 6.06 -29.94 -7.28
CA CYS A 508 4.65 -29.65 -7.00
C CYS A 508 3.94 -30.78 -6.22
N ALA A 509 4.34 -32.04 -6.43
CA ALA A 509 3.81 -33.19 -5.70
C ALA A 509 4.08 -33.12 -4.19
N ILE A 510 5.11 -32.39 -3.73
CA ILE A 510 5.40 -32.19 -2.30
C ILE A 510 4.30 -31.37 -1.60
N TRP A 511 3.56 -30.54 -2.35
CA TRP A 511 2.43 -29.73 -1.88
C TRP A 511 1.07 -30.27 -2.36
N ASP A 512 1.01 -31.52 -2.82
CA ASP A 512 -0.21 -32.16 -3.32
C ASP A 512 -0.92 -31.34 -4.42
N LEU A 513 -0.14 -30.70 -5.29
CA LEU A 513 -0.69 -29.97 -6.43
C LEU A 513 -1.10 -30.95 -7.54
N PRO A 514 -2.29 -30.78 -8.15
CA PRO A 514 -2.84 -31.75 -9.08
C PRO A 514 -2.21 -31.64 -10.46
N PHE A 515 -1.60 -32.72 -10.95
CA PHE A 515 -1.04 -32.83 -12.30
C PHE A 515 -1.68 -34.00 -13.06
N PRO A 516 -1.76 -33.93 -14.40
CA PRO A 516 -2.19 -35.05 -15.22
C PRO A 516 -1.20 -36.21 -15.13
N ARG A 517 -1.65 -37.40 -15.52
CA ARG A 517 -0.74 -38.53 -15.75
C ARG A 517 0.20 -38.16 -16.88
N GLN A 518 1.51 -38.32 -16.63
CA GLN A 518 2.53 -38.00 -17.60
C GLN A 518 3.80 -38.84 -17.39
N THR A 519 4.48 -39.12 -18.50
CA THR A 519 5.71 -39.92 -18.56
C THR A 519 6.68 -39.27 -19.54
N LEU A 520 7.95 -39.12 -19.13
CA LEU A 520 9.02 -38.67 -20.02
C LEU A 520 9.50 -39.86 -20.86
N ALA A 521 9.43 -39.73 -22.18
CA ALA A 521 9.91 -40.70 -23.14
C ALA A 521 11.17 -40.17 -23.84
N HIS A 522 12.15 -41.04 -24.05
CA HIS A 522 13.43 -40.69 -24.68
C HIS A 522 13.50 -41.14 -26.15
N ASP A 523 12.54 -41.95 -26.60
CA ASP A 523 12.43 -42.44 -27.97
C ASP A 523 10.95 -42.64 -28.36
N ILE A 524 10.72 -42.97 -29.63
CA ILE A 524 9.38 -43.12 -30.21
C ILE A 524 8.62 -44.29 -29.56
N ASP A 525 9.30 -45.41 -29.31
CA ASP A 525 8.68 -46.63 -28.79
C ASP A 525 8.23 -46.45 -27.33
N THR A 526 9.05 -45.79 -26.51
CA THR A 526 8.71 -45.41 -25.13
C THR A 526 7.58 -44.38 -25.08
N ALA A 527 7.51 -43.47 -26.05
CA ALA A 527 6.41 -42.50 -26.16
C ALA A 527 5.08 -43.20 -26.49
N GLU A 528 5.09 -44.15 -27.43
CA GLU A 528 3.91 -44.95 -27.77
C GLU A 528 3.44 -45.79 -26.58
N ALA A 529 4.36 -46.48 -25.91
CA ALA A 529 4.05 -47.31 -24.74
C ALA A 529 3.41 -46.47 -23.61
N ALA A 530 4.00 -45.31 -23.30
CA ALA A 530 3.46 -44.37 -22.33
C ALA A 530 2.05 -43.87 -22.72
N ALA A 531 1.81 -43.57 -23.99
CA ALA A 531 0.50 -43.13 -24.47
C ALA A 531 -0.57 -44.22 -24.31
N ARG A 532 -0.21 -45.49 -24.55
CA ARG A 532 -1.12 -46.63 -24.35
C ARG A 532 -1.47 -46.85 -22.88
N GLU A 533 -0.51 -46.65 -21.98
CA GLU A 533 -0.72 -46.76 -20.54
C GLU A 533 -1.59 -45.63 -19.99
N ILE A 534 -1.34 -44.39 -20.42
CA ILE A 534 -2.14 -43.23 -20.02
C ILE A 534 -3.55 -43.33 -20.62
N GLY A 535 -3.66 -43.73 -21.88
CA GLY A 535 -4.91 -43.76 -22.64
C GLY A 535 -5.13 -42.47 -23.43
N PHE A 536 -5.78 -42.61 -24.58
CA PHE A 536 -6.00 -41.53 -25.54
C PHE A 536 -7.26 -40.69 -25.21
N PRO A 537 -7.30 -39.39 -25.58
CA PRO A 537 -6.25 -38.65 -26.27
C PRO A 537 -5.11 -38.17 -25.34
N VAL A 538 -3.90 -38.05 -25.90
CA VAL A 538 -2.71 -37.53 -25.21
C VAL A 538 -2.15 -36.27 -25.90
N ALA A 539 -1.30 -35.55 -25.19
CA ALA A 539 -0.46 -34.48 -25.69
C ALA A 539 1.02 -34.88 -25.61
N LEU A 540 1.80 -34.49 -26.61
CA LEU A 540 3.26 -34.65 -26.64
C LEU A 540 3.91 -33.27 -26.54
N LYS A 541 4.81 -33.09 -25.55
CA LYS A 541 5.52 -31.83 -25.32
C LYS A 541 7.03 -32.04 -25.27
N LEU A 542 7.78 -31.31 -26.06
CA LEU A 542 9.25 -31.30 -26.00
C LEU A 542 9.74 -30.80 -24.64
N GLN A 543 10.70 -31.50 -24.03
CA GLN A 543 11.26 -31.13 -22.73
C GLN A 543 12.71 -30.68 -22.84
N SER A 544 12.96 -29.46 -22.35
CA SER A 544 14.30 -28.90 -22.18
C SER A 544 14.23 -27.79 -21.13
N ALA A 545 15.20 -27.75 -20.22
CA ALA A 545 15.37 -26.64 -19.28
C ALA A 545 15.77 -25.31 -19.96
N GLN A 546 16.16 -25.34 -21.25
CA GLN A 546 16.60 -24.17 -22.01
C GLN A 546 15.48 -23.59 -22.91
N ILE A 547 14.33 -24.26 -23.00
CA ILE A 547 13.17 -23.82 -23.79
C ILE A 547 12.04 -23.43 -22.84
N GLY A 548 11.81 -22.13 -22.66
CA GLY A 548 10.65 -21.60 -21.93
C GLY A 548 9.34 -21.69 -22.73
N HIS A 549 9.28 -21.07 -23.90
CA HIS A 549 8.06 -20.98 -24.73
C HIS A 549 8.02 -22.06 -25.84
N LYS A 550 7.69 -23.29 -25.45
CA LYS A 550 7.69 -24.49 -26.33
C LYS A 550 6.72 -24.37 -27.51
N THR A 551 5.61 -23.66 -27.34
CA THR A 551 4.57 -23.49 -28.37
C THR A 551 5.10 -22.72 -29.59
N GLU A 552 5.98 -21.75 -29.38
CA GLU A 552 6.50 -20.88 -30.45
C GLU A 552 7.43 -21.62 -31.42
N ILE A 553 8.10 -22.68 -30.94
CA ILE A 553 8.94 -23.56 -31.76
C ILE A 553 8.17 -24.78 -32.30
N GLY A 554 6.85 -24.84 -32.09
CA GLY A 554 6.03 -26.02 -32.46
C GLY A 554 6.33 -27.26 -31.62
N GLY A 555 6.87 -27.07 -30.41
CA GLY A 555 7.29 -28.13 -29.49
C GLY A 555 6.15 -28.81 -28.72
N VAL A 556 4.88 -28.50 -29.05
CA VAL A 556 3.69 -29.06 -28.41
C VAL A 556 2.73 -29.58 -29.48
N VAL A 557 2.34 -30.85 -29.37
CA VAL A 557 1.34 -31.49 -30.24
C VAL A 557 0.21 -32.03 -29.38
N LEU A 558 -1.00 -31.50 -29.57
CA LEU A 558 -2.18 -31.81 -28.76
C LEU A 558 -3.11 -32.79 -29.48
N ASN A 559 -4.00 -33.43 -28.72
CA ASN A 559 -5.14 -34.20 -29.22
C ASN A 559 -4.75 -35.40 -30.12
N LEU A 560 -3.73 -36.15 -29.69
CA LEU A 560 -3.27 -37.37 -30.34
C LEU A 560 -4.16 -38.53 -29.90
N LYS A 561 -4.88 -39.14 -30.83
CA LYS A 561 -6.00 -40.05 -30.55
C LYS A 561 -5.65 -41.53 -30.67
N ASP A 562 -4.47 -41.84 -31.20
CA ASP A 562 -4.03 -43.20 -31.50
C ASP A 562 -2.50 -43.30 -31.49
N ALA A 563 -1.98 -44.52 -31.54
CA ALA A 563 -0.54 -44.79 -31.52
C ALA A 563 0.19 -44.22 -32.74
N ASP A 564 -0.40 -44.28 -33.93
CA ASP A 564 0.23 -43.81 -35.16
C ASP A 564 0.47 -42.29 -35.14
N SER A 565 -0.52 -41.53 -34.67
CA SER A 565 -0.38 -40.08 -34.47
C SER A 565 0.65 -39.73 -33.40
N VAL A 566 0.77 -40.52 -32.33
CA VAL A 566 1.83 -40.36 -31.31
C VAL A 566 3.21 -40.61 -31.91
N ARG A 567 3.40 -41.68 -32.68
CA ARG A 567 4.70 -41.99 -33.32
C ARG A 567 5.15 -40.87 -34.25
N ALA A 568 4.25 -40.41 -35.13
CA ALA A 568 4.54 -39.33 -36.07
C ALA A 568 4.88 -38.01 -35.36
N ALA A 569 4.17 -37.69 -34.28
CA ALA A 569 4.45 -36.51 -33.47
C ALA A 569 5.77 -36.61 -32.71
N ALA A 570 6.08 -37.77 -32.11
CA ALA A 570 7.33 -38.02 -31.40
C ALA A 570 8.55 -37.92 -32.33
N GLU A 571 8.46 -38.54 -33.52
CA GLU A 571 9.50 -38.44 -34.55
C GLU A 571 9.75 -36.99 -34.96
N ARG A 572 8.68 -36.23 -35.22
CA ARG A 572 8.79 -34.81 -35.56
C ARG A 572 9.48 -34.00 -34.44
N LEU A 573 9.08 -34.18 -33.19
CA LEU A 573 9.61 -33.42 -32.05
C LEU A 573 11.08 -33.76 -31.78
N LEU A 574 11.44 -35.04 -31.79
CA LEU A 574 12.81 -35.51 -31.58
C LEU A 574 13.74 -35.10 -32.73
N ASN A 575 13.25 -35.08 -33.97
CA ASN A 575 14.03 -34.59 -35.12
C ASN A 575 14.19 -33.06 -35.11
N THR A 576 13.17 -32.32 -34.65
CA THR A 576 13.25 -30.86 -34.48
C THR A 576 14.30 -30.47 -33.43
N ALA A 577 14.47 -31.30 -32.39
CA ALA A 577 15.52 -31.14 -31.39
C ALA A 577 16.94 -31.30 -31.96
N GLY A 578 17.12 -32.16 -32.98
CA GLY A 578 18.42 -32.40 -33.61
C GLY A 578 18.91 -31.29 -34.56
N LEU A 579 18.12 -30.23 -34.78
CA LEU A 579 18.44 -29.12 -35.68
C LEU A 579 18.90 -27.84 -34.96
N ALA A 580 18.87 -27.82 -33.63
CA ALA A 580 19.32 -26.68 -32.81
C ALA A 580 20.60 -27.06 -32.08
N ASP A 581 21.77 -26.77 -32.67
CA ASP A 581 23.10 -27.23 -32.22
C ASP A 581 23.47 -26.86 -30.76
N ASP A 582 22.72 -25.96 -30.12
CA ASP A 582 22.99 -25.45 -28.76
C ASP A 582 21.92 -25.82 -27.71
N VAL A 583 20.89 -26.61 -28.04
CA VAL A 583 19.79 -26.91 -27.11
C VAL A 583 19.80 -28.36 -26.62
N LYS A 584 20.02 -28.57 -25.32
CA LYS A 584 19.91 -29.90 -24.70
C LYS A 584 18.44 -30.27 -24.50
N VAL A 585 17.98 -31.28 -25.23
CA VAL A 585 16.63 -31.85 -25.09
C VAL A 585 16.69 -33.09 -24.22
N ASP A 586 15.81 -33.14 -23.21
CA ASP A 586 15.72 -34.25 -22.26
C ASP A 586 14.85 -35.40 -22.79
N GLY A 587 13.89 -35.09 -23.67
CA GLY A 587 12.98 -36.05 -24.30
C GLY A 587 11.63 -35.43 -24.69
N VAL A 588 10.62 -36.28 -24.87
CA VAL A 588 9.23 -35.88 -25.12
C VAL A 588 8.37 -36.32 -23.94
N LEU A 589 7.66 -35.38 -23.33
CA LEU A 589 6.68 -35.65 -22.28
C LEU A 589 5.37 -36.08 -22.94
N VAL A 590 4.95 -37.32 -22.66
CA VAL A 590 3.62 -37.83 -23.01
C VAL A 590 2.69 -37.56 -21.83
N GLN A 591 1.64 -36.79 -22.05
CA GLN A 591 0.75 -36.28 -21.01
C GLN A 591 -0.71 -36.54 -21.36
N GLU A 592 -1.54 -36.92 -20.38
CA GLU A 592 -3.00 -37.00 -20.52
C GLU A 592 -3.56 -35.65 -21.02
N LEU A 593 -4.39 -35.66 -22.06
CA LEU A 593 -5.04 -34.45 -22.53
C LEU A 593 -6.20 -34.08 -21.60
N VAL A 594 -6.02 -33.03 -20.80
CA VAL A 594 -7.05 -32.53 -19.88
C VAL A 594 -7.95 -31.52 -20.59
N SER A 595 -9.26 -31.67 -20.42
CA SER A 595 -10.28 -30.69 -20.80
C SER A 595 -11.02 -30.20 -19.57
N GLY A 596 -11.53 -28.97 -19.59
CA GLY A 596 -12.24 -28.37 -18.47
C GLY A 596 -13.26 -27.30 -18.87
N ALA A 597 -13.88 -26.70 -17.86
CA ALA A 597 -14.84 -25.62 -17.99
C ALA A 597 -14.17 -24.25 -18.24
N GLY A 598 -12.88 -24.12 -17.90
CA GLY A 598 -12.07 -22.94 -18.22
C GLY A 598 -10.59 -23.08 -17.87
N GLU A 599 -9.84 -22.06 -18.25
CA GLU A 599 -8.39 -21.95 -18.03
C GLU A 599 -8.10 -20.73 -17.14
N VAL A 600 -7.18 -20.90 -16.21
CA VAL A 600 -6.70 -19.88 -15.28
C VAL A 600 -5.17 -19.85 -15.38
N ILE A 601 -4.59 -18.67 -15.32
CA ILE A 601 -3.16 -18.50 -15.08
C ILE A 601 -2.93 -18.23 -13.60
N VAL A 602 -1.97 -18.93 -13.00
CA VAL A 602 -1.51 -18.66 -11.63
C VAL A 602 0.00 -18.55 -11.65
N GLY A 603 0.52 -17.34 -11.42
CA GLY A 603 1.95 -17.08 -11.37
C GLY A 603 2.40 -16.69 -9.97
N GLY A 604 3.69 -16.68 -9.72
CA GLY A 604 4.28 -16.15 -8.51
C GLY A 604 5.63 -15.55 -8.81
N VAL A 605 5.86 -14.33 -8.30
CA VAL A 605 7.11 -13.59 -8.49
C VAL A 605 7.63 -13.11 -7.14
N LYS A 606 8.94 -13.19 -6.96
CA LYS A 606 9.61 -12.64 -5.79
C LYS A 606 9.75 -11.13 -5.91
N ASP A 607 9.00 -10.40 -5.11
CA ASP A 607 9.20 -8.98 -4.93
C ASP A 607 10.40 -8.73 -4.00
N PRO A 608 11.34 -7.83 -4.35
CA PRO A 608 12.53 -7.59 -3.54
C PRO A 608 12.23 -6.97 -2.18
N GLU A 609 11.08 -6.34 -2.00
CA GLU A 609 10.69 -5.68 -0.75
C GLU A 609 9.69 -6.53 0.05
N LEU A 610 8.71 -7.14 -0.61
CA LEU A 610 7.55 -7.76 0.03
C LEU A 610 7.55 -9.30 0.02
N GLY A 611 8.53 -9.93 -0.65
CA GLY A 611 8.62 -11.38 -0.77
C GLY A 611 7.75 -11.95 -1.90
N MET A 612 7.33 -13.21 -1.79
CA MET A 612 6.57 -13.87 -2.85
C MET A 612 5.15 -13.30 -3.01
N ALA A 613 4.85 -12.83 -4.21
CA ALA A 613 3.53 -12.38 -4.62
C ALA A 613 2.94 -13.37 -5.65
N ILE A 614 1.75 -13.88 -5.38
CA ILE A 614 0.99 -14.75 -6.30
C ILE A 614 0.06 -13.88 -7.13
N MET A 615 0.03 -14.14 -8.43
CA MET A 615 -0.93 -13.58 -9.36
C MET A 615 -1.93 -14.61 -9.83
N ALA A 616 -3.16 -14.20 -10.07
CA ALA A 616 -4.14 -15.01 -10.79
C ALA A 616 -4.95 -14.16 -11.78
N GLY A 617 -5.39 -14.79 -12.86
CA GLY A 617 -6.26 -14.19 -13.87
C GLY A 617 -6.81 -15.22 -14.86
N PRO A 618 -7.67 -14.81 -15.80
CA PRO A 618 -8.12 -15.68 -16.88
C PRO A 618 -6.94 -16.22 -17.69
N GLY A 619 -6.91 -17.53 -17.95
CA GLY A 619 -5.90 -18.19 -18.76
C GLY A 619 -6.24 -18.21 -20.27
N GLY A 620 -5.32 -18.74 -21.07
CA GLY A 620 -5.45 -18.89 -22.51
C GLY A 620 -4.75 -17.80 -23.34
N THR A 621 -4.78 -17.91 -24.67
CA THR A 621 -3.98 -17.06 -25.59
C THR A 621 -4.31 -15.57 -25.55
N LEU A 622 -5.48 -15.18 -25.03
CA LEU A 622 -5.86 -13.77 -24.89
C LEU A 622 -5.44 -13.16 -23.53
N ALA A 623 -4.97 -13.98 -22.58
CA ALA A 623 -4.61 -13.54 -21.23
C ALA A 623 -3.49 -12.50 -21.21
N GLU A 624 -2.44 -12.70 -22.02
CA GLU A 624 -1.28 -11.80 -22.10
C GLU A 624 -1.64 -10.40 -22.60
N VAL A 625 -2.69 -10.29 -23.41
CA VAL A 625 -3.13 -9.01 -24.02
C VAL A 625 -4.05 -8.22 -23.09
N MET A 626 -4.83 -8.91 -22.25
CA MET A 626 -5.91 -8.27 -21.47
C MET A 626 -5.45 -7.65 -20.15
N GLN A 627 -4.27 -8.01 -19.63
CA GLN A 627 -3.72 -7.54 -18.35
C GLN A 627 -4.71 -7.63 -17.16
N ASP A 628 -5.65 -8.57 -17.22
CA ASP A 628 -6.69 -8.79 -16.20
C ASP A 628 -6.18 -9.76 -15.12
N VAL A 629 -5.27 -9.27 -14.29
CA VAL A 629 -4.64 -10.05 -13.21
C VAL A 629 -4.70 -9.29 -11.90
N SER A 630 -4.85 -10.03 -10.80
CA SER A 630 -4.68 -9.49 -9.46
C SER A 630 -3.51 -10.19 -8.76
N PHE A 631 -3.04 -9.60 -7.66
CA PHE A 631 -1.94 -10.09 -6.85
C PHE A 631 -2.36 -10.27 -5.38
N ARG A 632 -1.70 -11.21 -4.69
CA ARG A 632 -1.73 -11.41 -3.23
C ARG A 632 -0.36 -11.80 -2.71
N LEU A 633 -0.01 -11.37 -1.49
CA LEU A 633 1.26 -11.77 -0.88
C LEU A 633 1.11 -13.12 -0.18
N ALA A 634 1.99 -14.05 -0.52
CA ALA A 634 2.09 -15.34 0.13
C ALA A 634 2.68 -15.24 1.55
N PRO A 635 2.31 -16.16 2.46
CA PRO A 635 1.24 -17.14 2.33
C PRO A 635 -0.13 -16.51 2.61
N PHE A 636 -1.19 -17.09 2.06
CA PHE A 636 -2.58 -16.70 2.32
C PHE A 636 -3.51 -17.93 2.23
N ASP A 637 -4.73 -17.80 2.72
CA ASP A 637 -5.71 -18.89 2.78
C ASP A 637 -6.61 -18.98 1.53
N ALA A 638 -7.46 -20.00 1.46
CA ALA A 638 -8.40 -20.17 0.34
C ALA A 638 -9.41 -19.01 0.20
N ARG A 639 -9.69 -18.24 1.26
CA ARG A 639 -10.58 -17.06 1.18
C ARG A 639 -9.87 -15.90 0.49
N GLU A 640 -8.61 -15.66 0.80
CA GLU A 640 -7.80 -14.69 0.05
C GLU A 640 -7.61 -15.11 -1.40
N ALA A 641 -7.52 -16.42 -1.69
CA ALA A 641 -7.55 -16.94 -3.06
C ALA A 641 -8.88 -16.64 -3.78
N GLU A 642 -10.01 -16.75 -3.09
CA GLU A 642 -11.32 -16.34 -3.60
C GLU A 642 -11.35 -14.84 -3.91
N CYS A 643 -10.91 -13.99 -2.97
CA CYS A 643 -10.80 -12.55 -3.19
C CYS A 643 -9.89 -12.22 -4.38
N LEU A 644 -8.74 -12.88 -4.51
CA LEU A 644 -7.81 -12.74 -5.62
C LEU A 644 -8.49 -13.01 -6.97
N CYS A 645 -9.28 -14.08 -7.07
CA CYS A 645 -10.03 -14.39 -8.28
C CYS A 645 -11.18 -13.40 -8.54
N ASN A 646 -11.90 -12.99 -7.48
CA ASN A 646 -13.06 -12.10 -7.60
C ASN A 646 -12.69 -10.67 -8.02
N GLU A 647 -11.43 -10.27 -7.88
CA GLU A 647 -10.89 -9.00 -8.38
C GLU A 647 -10.60 -8.99 -9.89
N THR A 648 -10.79 -10.11 -10.57
CA THR A 648 -10.60 -10.26 -12.02
C THR A 648 -11.90 -10.70 -12.69
N ARG A 649 -11.92 -10.80 -14.03
CA ARG A 649 -13.09 -11.34 -14.73
C ARG A 649 -13.35 -12.83 -14.45
N LEU A 650 -12.47 -13.52 -13.73
CA LEU A 650 -12.75 -14.86 -13.21
C LEU A 650 -14.04 -14.89 -12.37
N ALA A 651 -14.36 -13.81 -11.66
CA ALA A 651 -15.59 -13.67 -10.86
C ALA A 651 -16.86 -14.00 -11.67
N ALA A 652 -16.91 -13.54 -12.92
CA ALA A 652 -18.04 -13.78 -13.81
C ALA A 652 -18.04 -15.23 -14.37
N LEU A 653 -16.87 -15.87 -14.45
CA LEU A 653 -16.71 -17.20 -15.04
C LEU A 653 -16.98 -18.32 -14.03
N VAL A 654 -16.58 -18.15 -12.77
CA VAL A 654 -16.71 -19.19 -11.73
C VAL A 654 -18.15 -19.62 -11.48
N HIS A 655 -19.11 -18.69 -11.58
CA HIS A 655 -20.54 -18.97 -11.39
C HIS A 655 -21.25 -19.52 -12.64
N GLY A 656 -20.52 -19.72 -13.75
CA GLY A 656 -21.07 -20.17 -15.02
C GLY A 656 -21.71 -19.04 -15.84
N VAL A 657 -21.54 -19.08 -17.16
CA VAL A 657 -22.07 -18.08 -18.10
C VAL A 657 -22.79 -18.78 -19.24
N ARG A 658 -24.03 -18.35 -19.53
CA ARG A 658 -24.80 -18.67 -20.76
C ARG A 658 -24.69 -20.15 -21.21
N GLY A 659 -25.19 -21.08 -20.40
CA GLY A 659 -25.27 -22.51 -20.77
C GLY A 659 -23.97 -23.29 -20.57
N ARG A 660 -22.90 -22.68 -20.05
CA ARG A 660 -21.71 -23.41 -19.57
C ARG A 660 -21.88 -23.80 -18.10
N PRO A 661 -21.44 -25.01 -17.70
CA PRO A 661 -21.48 -25.44 -16.30
C PRO A 661 -20.59 -24.56 -15.43
N ALA A 662 -20.96 -24.45 -14.15
CA ALA A 662 -20.14 -23.78 -13.14
C ALA A 662 -18.80 -24.50 -12.96
N TRP A 663 -17.79 -23.72 -12.57
CA TRP A 663 -16.44 -24.22 -12.29
C TRP A 663 -16.39 -24.83 -10.89
N ASP A 664 -15.48 -25.79 -10.67
CA ASP A 664 -15.11 -26.21 -9.30
C ASP A 664 -14.26 -25.12 -8.63
N SER A 665 -14.90 -24.01 -8.26
CA SER A 665 -14.24 -22.87 -7.63
C SER A 665 -13.64 -23.21 -6.25
N PRO A 666 -14.24 -24.07 -5.39
CA PRO A 666 -13.59 -24.47 -4.15
C PRO A 666 -12.27 -25.22 -4.39
N ALA A 667 -12.18 -26.08 -5.41
CA ALA A 667 -10.92 -26.75 -5.76
C ALA A 667 -9.88 -25.76 -6.31
N LEU A 668 -10.31 -24.77 -7.11
CA LEU A 668 -9.44 -23.69 -7.59
C LEU A 668 -8.81 -22.92 -6.43
N TYR A 669 -9.62 -22.44 -5.49
CA TYR A 669 -9.12 -21.62 -4.37
C TYR A 669 -8.17 -22.38 -3.47
N ARG A 670 -8.47 -23.66 -3.16
CA ARG A 670 -7.52 -24.53 -2.42
C ARG A 670 -6.23 -24.81 -3.18
N THR A 671 -6.28 -24.88 -4.51
CA THR A 671 -5.07 -25.09 -5.33
C THR A 671 -4.19 -23.85 -5.32
N ILE A 672 -4.79 -22.65 -5.44
CA ILE A 672 -4.08 -21.37 -5.33
C ILE A 672 -3.48 -21.18 -3.92
N GLU A 673 -4.22 -21.50 -2.86
CA GLU A 673 -3.71 -21.50 -1.48
C GLU A 673 -2.46 -22.39 -1.33
N ARG A 674 -2.48 -23.61 -1.90
CA ARG A 674 -1.33 -24.51 -1.88
C ARG A 674 -0.14 -23.97 -2.68
N ILE A 675 -0.41 -23.34 -3.83
CA ILE A 675 0.61 -22.65 -4.63
C ILE A 675 1.23 -21.50 -3.81
N ALA A 676 0.43 -20.70 -3.13
CA ALA A 676 0.91 -19.61 -2.27
C ALA A 676 1.77 -20.14 -1.12
N LEU A 677 1.34 -21.23 -0.47
CA LEU A 677 2.13 -21.89 0.57
C LEU A 677 3.46 -22.42 0.04
N MET A 678 3.45 -23.08 -1.12
CA MET A 678 4.66 -23.55 -1.80
C MET A 678 5.62 -22.39 -2.10
N ALA A 679 5.11 -21.30 -2.67
CA ALA A 679 5.91 -20.11 -2.96
C ALA A 679 6.55 -19.53 -1.70
N SER A 680 5.78 -19.37 -0.62
CA SER A 680 6.28 -18.84 0.65
C SER A 680 7.35 -19.74 1.29
N GLU A 681 7.18 -21.06 1.28
CA GLU A 681 8.18 -21.99 1.85
C GLU A 681 9.47 -22.06 1.03
N LEU A 682 9.41 -21.67 -0.25
CA LEU A 682 10.51 -21.69 -1.20
C LEU A 682 11.07 -20.30 -1.54
N GLU A 683 10.66 -19.25 -0.83
CA GLU A 683 11.04 -17.87 -1.15
C GLU A 683 12.56 -17.62 -1.14
N ASP A 684 13.34 -18.43 -0.41
CA ASP A 684 14.80 -18.37 -0.37
C ASP A 684 15.49 -19.22 -1.45
N LEU A 685 14.72 -19.91 -2.30
CA LEU A 685 15.22 -20.85 -3.32
C LEU A 685 14.66 -20.61 -4.72
N VAL A 686 13.51 -19.94 -4.84
CA VAL A 686 12.77 -19.73 -6.08
C VAL A 686 12.50 -18.24 -6.28
N ASP A 687 12.73 -17.74 -7.49
CA ASP A 687 12.41 -16.38 -7.92
C ASP A 687 11.04 -16.28 -8.58
N GLU A 688 10.67 -17.31 -9.35
CA GLU A 688 9.46 -17.31 -10.17
C GLU A 688 8.83 -18.69 -10.26
N ILE A 689 7.50 -18.73 -10.23
CA ILE A 689 6.67 -19.88 -10.56
C ILE A 689 5.59 -19.44 -11.55
N ASP A 690 5.24 -20.28 -12.51
CA ASP A 690 4.13 -20.02 -13.43
C ASP A 690 3.39 -21.31 -13.73
N PHE A 691 2.07 -21.28 -13.56
CA PHE A 691 1.14 -22.37 -13.82
C PHE A 691 0.16 -21.92 -14.89
N ASN A 692 0.50 -22.20 -16.15
CA ASN A 692 -0.21 -21.68 -17.30
C ASN A 692 -0.31 -22.70 -18.45
N PRO A 693 -1.46 -23.37 -18.66
CA PRO A 693 -2.74 -23.17 -17.97
C PRO A 693 -2.92 -24.09 -16.76
N LEU A 694 -3.65 -23.58 -15.78
CA LEU A 694 -4.39 -24.36 -14.78
C LEU A 694 -5.82 -24.55 -15.30
N ILE A 695 -6.21 -25.80 -15.56
CA ILE A 695 -7.53 -26.15 -16.09
C ILE A 695 -8.50 -26.41 -14.94
N VAL A 696 -9.58 -25.65 -14.91
CA VAL A 696 -10.67 -25.83 -13.93
C VAL A 696 -11.76 -26.68 -14.57
N ARG A 697 -12.12 -27.80 -13.93
CA ARG A 697 -13.16 -28.71 -14.42
C ARG A 697 -14.54 -28.27 -13.90
N ARG A 698 -15.57 -29.05 -14.22
CA ARG A 698 -16.93 -28.76 -13.74
C ARG A 698 -16.99 -28.91 -12.23
N ASP A 699 -17.99 -28.29 -11.62
CA ASP A 699 -18.24 -28.39 -10.19
C ASP A 699 -18.11 -29.83 -9.65
N GLY A 700 -17.25 -30.02 -8.65
CA GLY A 700 -16.90 -31.30 -8.04
C GLY A 700 -15.88 -32.17 -8.79
N GLU A 701 -15.44 -31.80 -10.00
CA GLU A 701 -14.47 -32.55 -10.81
C GLU A 701 -13.01 -32.08 -10.61
N GLY A 702 -12.79 -31.01 -9.84
CA GLY A 702 -11.48 -30.52 -9.44
C GLY A 702 -10.75 -29.63 -10.45
N VAL A 703 -9.44 -29.53 -10.23
CA VAL A 703 -8.51 -28.65 -10.96
C VAL A 703 -7.29 -29.45 -11.35
N VAL A 704 -6.69 -29.15 -12.49
CA VAL A 704 -5.45 -29.78 -12.95
C VAL A 704 -4.50 -28.76 -13.54
N ILE A 705 -3.25 -28.77 -13.08
CA ILE A 705 -2.14 -27.99 -13.62
C ILE A 705 -1.59 -28.73 -14.83
N VAL A 706 -1.68 -28.13 -16.02
CA VAL A 706 -1.27 -28.77 -17.27
C VAL A 706 0.13 -28.36 -17.69
N ASP A 707 0.57 -27.17 -17.28
CA ASP A 707 1.94 -26.69 -17.47
C ASP A 707 2.45 -26.00 -16.21
N ALA A 708 3.75 -26.12 -15.97
CA ALA A 708 4.41 -25.52 -14.82
C ALA A 708 5.86 -25.14 -15.13
N LEU A 709 6.19 -23.90 -14.82
CA LEU A 709 7.51 -23.33 -14.86
C LEU A 709 7.95 -22.97 -13.44
N VAL A 710 9.20 -23.28 -13.10
CA VAL A 710 9.82 -22.89 -11.83
C VAL A 710 11.24 -22.43 -12.13
N VAL A 711 11.58 -21.21 -11.66
CA VAL A 711 12.89 -20.59 -11.83
C VAL A 711 13.53 -20.39 -10.46
N LYS A 712 14.67 -21.03 -10.24
CA LYS A 712 15.47 -20.88 -9.03
C LYS A 712 16.20 -19.54 -9.00
N ILE A 713 16.65 -19.15 -7.81
CA ILE A 713 17.55 -18.00 -7.60
C ILE A 713 18.89 -18.24 -8.31
#